data_AF-A0A2W4NUE2-F1
#
_entry.id   AF-A0A2W4NUE2-F1
#
_cell.length_a   1.000
_cell.length_b   1.000
_cell.length_c   1.000
_cell.angle_alpha   90.00
_cell.angle_beta   90.00
_cell.angle_gamma   90.00
#
_symmetry.space_group_name_H-M   'P 1'
#
loop_
_entity.id
_entity.type
_entity.pdbx_description
1 polymer ?
#
loop_
_entity_poly.entity_id
_entity_poly.type
_entity_poly.pdbx_seq_one_letter_code
_entity_poly.pdbx_strand_id
1 'polypeptide(L)'
;MGWLRDLIAASNGSVNSLGQLAAEALGQPEWPAEVRIQQRSLAALLSKIDRGQEVGWLLERPGVQRALARVLDLRAEDVAREARAHEDESERVAARLIRLRDLPAARPLDLAVEALPSGVPEALLLPPPHACWWLAPSGSGRTLLGRWLEARGRARFFEGRLPGSDEVPEGGRVYIELPEAPRDGEVPRPEPGWVVAAPFAPPPDSGFELVRSPPLASVLGPVLRWARERLPADTPVRADTVEPWLAERIERGEVRTLGELLGVVGALDELGSRASETRSLERLARRHVEQRLARTLDPGAPHASWVRKQGFDALVGIAERGLVDFDADLSQPRSFEEWLELMPPELERGVDVDWVRLSLKRADASVRAVEVERAARRLPPGAYRLVTALEHAGLLLRHRDERLALEPAWVRRVALDLAVKRLIQRSPLEWGEALLWPRSATLVARALLDRAVRVGPGLLEPVLDLEIDDEPATAAVLDAALRITGIARLLGAEPSQELLEGIWSEAERLALCFEDELPLSRVQAAPRGPSGADTDALGATLLEAGTFHLAALSVSEVLGPRKRTRLAALVPWHDSQPHAALAAVYDAIHAALASAPPWREGAIRLVARVRAVIGNARGPDRPHVLEWPAEIVDEVHHEVLSIETLERAPLSGELVRDVLALARARGLSPRAVAHAFWQSWEEAGRPTTRLLEPTSALAPLLFQHLPGAVLERWLGQTEAVTLPYELLGEEAWHVAVRFPAVVGDANALAVLPVELLETVVQRLRAFSGLGAGAAVLWRRAADACLDALDRELDAAHTDEGVLVTLLDTVPPEHVPSVVAALRTGDRARRLGSRALDGVRRFLHRASAARRDGWRLAYELLALIERDLAAVRQGV
;
A
#
# COMPACT_ATOMS: atom_id res chain seq x y z
N MET A 1 -13.20 40.74 10.72
CA MET A 1 -14.13 41.87 10.51
C MET A 1 -14.30 42.05 9.01
N GLY A 2 -15.40 42.64 8.55
CA GLY A 2 -15.68 42.76 7.11
C GLY A 2 -15.22 44.11 6.55
N TRP A 3 -14.91 44.15 5.26
CA TRP A 3 -14.23 45.27 4.61
C TRP A 3 -15.02 46.57 4.59
N LEU A 4 -16.35 46.50 4.54
CA LEU A 4 -17.23 47.66 4.61
C LEU A 4 -17.24 48.26 6.02
N ARG A 5 -17.14 47.42 7.06
CA ARG A 5 -16.93 47.89 8.43
C ARG A 5 -15.53 48.49 8.63
N ASP A 6 -14.52 47.97 7.96
CA ASP A 6 -13.17 48.54 7.99
C ASP A 6 -13.15 49.92 7.30
N LEU A 7 -13.87 50.09 6.18
CA LEU A 7 -14.09 51.40 5.55
C LEU A 7 -14.88 52.37 6.44
N ILE A 8 -15.89 51.90 7.17
CA ILE A 8 -16.60 52.71 8.17
C ILE A 8 -15.62 53.18 9.26
N ALA A 9 -14.79 52.26 9.80
CA ALA A 9 -13.83 52.58 10.85
C ALA A 9 -12.70 53.52 10.39
N ALA A 10 -12.34 53.46 9.10
CA ALA A 10 -11.35 54.33 8.49
C ALA A 10 -11.92 55.70 8.07
N SER A 11 -13.25 55.83 7.97
CA SER A 11 -13.89 57.09 7.61
C SER A 11 -13.83 58.12 8.74
N ASN A 12 -13.68 59.40 8.39
CA ASN A 12 -13.74 60.51 9.36
C ASN A 12 -15.20 60.88 9.73
N GLY A 13 -16.18 60.10 9.28
CA GLY A 13 -17.61 60.43 9.26
C GLY A 13 -18.42 59.92 10.47
N SER A 14 -19.67 60.40 10.57
CA SER A 14 -20.63 60.21 11.68
C SER A 14 -21.21 58.80 11.82
N VAL A 15 -20.76 57.83 11.04
CA VAL A 15 -21.42 56.54 10.84
C VAL A 15 -20.73 55.44 11.64
N ASN A 16 -21.44 54.78 12.56
CA ASN A 16 -20.85 53.76 13.43
C ASN A 16 -21.33 52.33 13.14
N SER A 17 -22.21 52.15 12.15
CA SER A 17 -22.77 50.85 11.81
C SER A 17 -23.27 50.77 10.37
N LEU A 18 -23.38 49.55 9.84
CA LEU A 18 -23.97 49.30 8.52
C LEU A 18 -25.44 49.77 8.42
N GLY A 19 -26.19 49.76 9.54
CA GLY A 19 -27.57 50.24 9.58
C GLY A 19 -27.68 51.76 9.47
N GLN A 20 -26.71 52.48 10.02
CA GLN A 20 -26.60 53.93 9.88
C GLN A 20 -26.07 54.31 8.49
N LEU A 21 -25.08 53.56 7.96
CA LEU A 21 -24.59 53.71 6.58
C LEU A 21 -25.74 53.55 5.58
N ALA A 22 -26.60 52.53 5.77
CA ALA A 22 -27.78 52.32 4.94
C ALA A 22 -28.78 53.49 5.01
N ALA A 23 -28.98 54.08 6.20
CA ALA A 23 -29.89 55.21 6.39
C ALA A 23 -29.41 56.46 5.66
N GLU A 24 -28.14 56.80 5.87
CA GLU A 24 -27.53 58.00 5.32
C GLU A 24 -27.32 57.88 3.80
N ALA A 25 -27.00 56.68 3.29
CA ALA A 25 -26.82 56.44 1.86
C ALA A 25 -28.13 56.55 1.07
N LEU A 26 -29.26 56.08 1.63
CA LEU A 26 -30.58 56.23 1.01
C LEU A 26 -31.02 57.70 0.92
N GLY A 27 -30.46 58.58 1.77
CA GLY A 27 -30.70 60.01 1.73
C GLY A 27 -29.82 60.77 0.73
N GLN A 28 -28.85 60.12 0.07
CA GLN A 28 -27.95 60.79 -0.86
C GLN A 28 -28.60 61.02 -2.23
N PRO A 29 -28.34 62.18 -2.88
CA PRO A 29 -28.88 62.49 -4.21
C PRO A 29 -28.52 61.48 -5.30
N GLU A 30 -27.40 60.77 -5.17
CA GLU A 30 -26.93 59.79 -6.15
C GLU A 30 -27.47 58.38 -5.94
N TRP A 31 -28.27 58.19 -4.89
CA TRP A 31 -28.98 56.93 -4.75
C TRP A 31 -29.86 56.71 -5.99
N PRO A 32 -29.71 55.60 -6.73
CA PRO A 32 -30.45 55.41 -7.98
C PRO A 32 -31.95 55.28 -7.74
N ALA A 33 -32.76 56.02 -8.51
CA ALA A 33 -34.22 56.08 -8.35
C ALA A 33 -34.91 54.74 -8.65
N GLU A 34 -34.27 53.91 -9.46
CA GLU A 34 -34.69 52.56 -9.82
C GLU A 34 -34.44 51.52 -8.71
N VAL A 35 -33.55 51.80 -7.74
CA VAL A 35 -33.25 50.89 -6.63
C VAL A 35 -34.15 51.20 -5.44
N ARG A 36 -35.36 50.61 -5.45
CA ARG A 36 -36.33 50.70 -4.34
C ARG A 36 -36.03 49.65 -3.27
N ILE A 37 -35.31 50.04 -2.22
CA ILE A 37 -34.98 49.19 -1.08
C ILE A 37 -35.26 49.91 0.24
N GLN A 38 -35.77 49.21 1.24
CA GLN A 38 -35.95 49.76 2.58
C GLN A 38 -34.62 49.75 3.35
N GLN A 39 -34.44 50.70 4.28
CA GLN A 39 -33.23 50.80 5.11
C GLN A 39 -32.82 49.46 5.76
N ARG A 40 -33.77 48.72 6.35
CA ARG A 40 -33.48 47.42 7.01
C ARG A 40 -32.96 46.37 6.01
N SER A 41 -33.55 46.33 4.82
CA SER A 41 -33.14 45.41 3.76
C SER A 41 -31.76 45.79 3.19
N LEU A 42 -31.49 47.09 3.03
CA LEU A 42 -30.18 47.57 2.61
C LEU A 42 -29.12 47.28 3.68
N ALA A 43 -29.40 47.48 4.96
CA ALA A 43 -28.47 47.14 6.04
C ALA A 43 -28.14 45.64 6.06
N ALA A 44 -29.13 44.77 5.84
CA ALA A 44 -28.92 43.33 5.73
C ALA A 44 -28.09 42.97 4.49
N LEU A 45 -28.34 43.63 3.36
CA LEU A 45 -27.59 43.47 2.12
C LEU A 45 -26.14 43.94 2.26
N LEU A 46 -25.91 45.13 2.83
CA LEU A 46 -24.57 45.62 3.15
C LEU A 46 -23.84 44.66 4.10
N SER A 47 -24.54 44.01 5.03
CA SER A 47 -23.94 42.96 5.87
C SER A 47 -23.62 41.66 5.13
N LYS A 48 -24.26 41.37 3.99
CA LYS A 48 -23.87 40.28 3.10
C LYS A 48 -22.66 40.70 2.26
N ILE A 49 -22.68 41.89 1.68
CA ILE A 49 -21.59 42.47 0.88
C ILE A 49 -20.30 42.58 1.71
N ASP A 50 -20.41 43.01 2.95
CA ASP A 50 -19.31 43.08 3.93
C ASP A 50 -18.68 41.70 4.23
N ARG A 51 -19.42 40.61 4.00
CA ARG A 51 -18.95 39.22 4.11
C ARG A 51 -18.51 38.63 2.76
N GLY A 52 -18.38 39.45 1.71
CA GLY A 52 -18.06 38.99 0.36
C GLY A 52 -19.23 38.35 -0.39
N GLN A 53 -20.46 38.41 0.13
CA GLN A 53 -21.65 37.85 -0.50
C GLN A 53 -22.43 38.93 -1.26
N GLU A 54 -22.93 38.64 -2.45
CA GLU A 54 -23.68 39.61 -3.28
C GLU A 54 -22.87 40.88 -3.62
N VAL A 55 -21.53 40.80 -3.66
CA VAL A 55 -20.65 41.94 -4.01
C VAL A 55 -20.91 42.43 -5.45
N GLY A 56 -21.17 41.51 -6.38
CA GLY A 56 -21.61 41.83 -7.75
C GLY A 56 -22.82 42.77 -7.81
N TRP A 57 -23.75 42.68 -6.84
CA TRP A 57 -24.88 43.61 -6.76
C TRP A 57 -24.42 45.06 -6.60
N LEU A 58 -23.38 45.30 -5.78
CA LEU A 58 -22.80 46.63 -5.58
C LEU A 58 -22.02 47.07 -6.82
N LEU A 59 -21.26 46.16 -7.45
CA LEU A 59 -20.42 46.45 -8.62
C LEU A 59 -21.23 46.82 -9.87
N GLU A 60 -22.38 46.21 -10.07
CA GLU A 60 -23.34 46.54 -11.14
C GLU A 60 -24.02 47.91 -10.96
N ARG A 61 -23.88 48.57 -9.79
CA ARG A 61 -24.66 49.76 -9.42
C ARG A 61 -23.77 50.96 -9.03
N PRO A 62 -23.21 51.68 -10.01
CA PRO A 62 -22.34 52.84 -9.77
C PRO A 62 -22.99 53.99 -8.97
N GLY A 63 -24.31 54.15 -9.06
CA GLY A 63 -25.03 55.14 -8.24
C GLY A 63 -25.03 54.80 -6.75
N VAL A 64 -25.17 53.51 -6.41
CA VAL A 64 -25.07 53.04 -5.02
C VAL A 64 -23.63 53.22 -4.49
N GLN A 65 -22.63 52.91 -5.31
CA GLN A 65 -21.21 53.14 -4.95
C GLN A 65 -20.94 54.61 -4.64
N ARG A 66 -21.44 55.54 -5.46
CA ARG A 66 -21.31 57.00 -5.25
C ARG A 66 -22.01 57.46 -3.95
N ALA A 67 -23.21 56.96 -3.68
CA ALA A 67 -23.93 57.28 -2.45
C ALA A 67 -23.18 56.78 -1.20
N LEU A 68 -22.66 55.55 -1.22
CA LEU A 68 -21.85 55.02 -0.12
C LEU A 68 -20.53 55.80 0.05
N ALA A 69 -19.87 56.14 -1.06
CA ALA A 69 -18.64 56.92 -1.05
C ALA A 69 -18.83 58.31 -0.42
N ARG A 70 -19.93 59.01 -0.75
CA ARG A 70 -20.27 60.31 -0.12
C ARG A 70 -20.47 60.19 1.38
N VAL A 71 -21.14 59.14 1.85
CA VAL A 71 -21.40 58.94 3.28
C VAL A 71 -20.11 58.57 4.05
N LEU A 72 -19.21 57.82 3.40
CA LEU A 72 -17.94 57.39 3.99
C LEU A 72 -16.79 58.40 3.81
N ASP A 73 -17.05 59.56 3.18
CA ASP A 73 -16.02 60.55 2.80
C ASP A 73 -14.86 59.94 1.98
N LEU A 74 -15.22 59.05 1.04
CA LEU A 74 -14.30 58.35 0.13
C LEU A 74 -14.57 58.72 -1.32
N ARG A 75 -13.63 58.41 -2.23
CA ARG A 75 -13.94 58.46 -3.67
C ARG A 75 -14.72 57.20 -4.07
N ALA A 76 -15.64 57.33 -5.03
CA ALA A 76 -16.40 56.20 -5.55
C ALA A 76 -15.48 55.12 -6.16
N GLU A 77 -14.34 55.52 -6.73
CA GLU A 77 -13.29 54.63 -7.23
C GLU A 77 -12.68 53.76 -6.12
N ASP A 78 -12.57 54.27 -4.89
CA ASP A 78 -12.02 53.51 -3.77
C ASP A 78 -13.01 52.42 -3.33
N VAL A 79 -14.31 52.76 -3.20
CA VAL A 79 -15.37 51.78 -2.88
C VAL A 79 -15.49 50.72 -3.98
N ALA A 80 -15.38 51.11 -5.24
CA ALA A 80 -15.40 50.18 -6.38
C ALA A 80 -14.15 49.28 -6.40
N ARG A 81 -12.96 49.82 -6.09
CA ARG A 81 -11.71 49.06 -6.00
C ARG A 81 -11.76 48.02 -4.88
N GLU A 82 -12.21 48.40 -3.69
CA GLU A 82 -12.36 47.47 -2.56
C GLU A 82 -13.42 46.40 -2.88
N ALA A 83 -14.56 46.77 -3.45
CA ALA A 83 -15.58 45.81 -3.87
C ALA A 83 -15.03 44.81 -4.90
N ARG A 84 -14.27 45.26 -5.91
CA ARG A 84 -13.62 44.37 -6.89
C ARG A 84 -12.58 43.48 -6.25
N ALA A 85 -11.73 44.02 -5.37
CA ALA A 85 -10.74 43.23 -4.65
C ALA A 85 -11.38 42.11 -3.83
N HIS A 86 -12.55 42.36 -3.22
CA HIS A 86 -13.31 41.36 -2.47
C HIS A 86 -14.12 40.39 -3.32
N GLU A 87 -14.63 40.81 -4.48
CA GLU A 87 -15.21 39.90 -5.46
C GLU A 87 -14.14 38.95 -6.02
N ASP A 88 -13.00 39.49 -6.45
CA ASP A 88 -11.84 38.72 -6.93
C ASP A 88 -11.34 37.75 -5.86
N GLU A 89 -11.22 38.19 -4.60
CA GLU A 89 -10.82 37.31 -3.48
C GLU A 89 -11.89 36.25 -3.20
N SER A 90 -13.18 36.59 -3.24
CA SER A 90 -14.27 35.63 -3.04
C SER A 90 -14.32 34.58 -4.15
N GLU A 91 -14.08 34.97 -5.41
CA GLU A 91 -13.97 34.05 -6.54
C GLU A 91 -12.72 33.16 -6.44
N ARG A 92 -11.57 33.72 -6.03
CA ARG A 92 -10.35 32.95 -5.77
C ARG A 92 -10.54 31.94 -4.64
N VAL A 93 -11.21 32.35 -3.56
CA VAL A 93 -11.57 31.47 -2.44
C VAL A 93 -12.55 30.39 -2.91
N ALA A 94 -13.57 30.73 -3.70
CA ALA A 94 -14.49 29.74 -4.25
C ALA A 94 -13.79 28.74 -5.18
N ALA A 95 -12.83 29.19 -6.00
CA ALA A 95 -12.08 28.34 -6.92
C ALA A 95 -11.15 27.34 -6.22
N ARG A 96 -10.62 27.67 -5.03
CA ARG A 96 -9.75 26.79 -4.22
C ARG A 96 -10.50 25.91 -3.22
N LEU A 97 -11.80 26.13 -3.02
CA LEU A 97 -12.63 25.32 -2.12
C LEU A 97 -13.22 24.12 -2.86
N ILE A 98 -12.87 22.92 -2.42
CA ILE A 98 -13.41 21.67 -2.99
C ILE A 98 -14.29 20.95 -1.99
N ARG A 99 -15.50 20.57 -2.42
CA ARG A 99 -16.33 19.65 -1.67
C ARG A 99 -15.96 18.21 -2.00
N LEU A 100 -15.61 17.44 -0.97
CA LEU A 100 -15.28 16.02 -1.12
C LEU A 100 -16.55 15.23 -1.37
N ARG A 101 -16.60 14.52 -2.49
CA ARG A 101 -17.77 13.73 -2.89
C ARG A 101 -17.94 12.48 -2.01
N ASP A 102 -16.83 11.91 -1.58
CA ASP A 102 -16.75 10.76 -0.69
C ASP A 102 -17.16 11.09 0.75
N LEU A 103 -17.12 12.36 1.14
CA LEU A 103 -17.53 12.88 2.45
C LEU A 103 -18.57 14.00 2.27
N PRO A 104 -19.81 13.67 1.86
CA PRO A 104 -20.79 14.67 1.43
C PRO A 104 -21.22 15.63 2.56
N ALA A 105 -21.20 15.16 3.81
CA ALA A 105 -21.49 15.97 4.99
C ALA A 105 -20.29 16.83 5.46
N ALA A 106 -19.08 16.59 4.95
CA ALA A 106 -17.91 17.35 5.36
C ALA A 106 -17.97 18.79 4.84
N ARG A 107 -17.35 19.71 5.60
CA ARG A 107 -17.10 21.07 5.15
C ARG A 107 -16.17 21.08 3.92
N PRO A 108 -16.28 22.07 3.01
CA PRO A 108 -15.35 22.21 1.90
C PRO A 108 -13.89 22.30 2.38
N LEU A 109 -12.98 21.70 1.60
CA LEU A 109 -11.55 21.71 1.80
C LEU A 109 -10.93 22.92 1.09
N ASP A 110 -10.22 23.79 1.83
CA ASP A 110 -9.43 24.87 1.22
C ASP A 110 -8.07 24.33 0.77
N LEU A 111 -7.89 24.15 -0.54
CA LEU A 111 -6.67 23.57 -1.11
C LEU A 111 -5.41 24.42 -0.89
N ALA A 112 -5.55 25.73 -0.73
CA ALA A 112 -4.39 26.61 -0.55
C ALA A 112 -3.78 26.50 0.84
N VAL A 113 -4.60 26.21 1.86
CA VAL A 113 -4.20 26.27 3.27
C VAL A 113 -4.16 24.90 3.92
N GLU A 114 -5.12 24.03 3.62
CA GLU A 114 -5.27 22.74 4.29
C GLU A 114 -4.37 21.65 3.69
N ALA A 115 -3.95 20.72 4.55
CA ALA A 115 -3.19 19.55 4.17
C ALA A 115 -4.09 18.45 3.58
N LEU A 116 -3.52 17.67 2.65
CA LEU A 116 -4.14 16.45 2.13
C LEU A 116 -4.11 15.32 3.17
N PRO A 117 -5.00 14.31 3.06
CA PRO A 117 -4.95 13.13 3.92
C PRO A 117 -3.67 12.30 3.69
N SER A 118 -3.18 11.60 4.72
CA SER A 118 -1.92 10.83 4.70
C SER A 118 -1.85 9.65 3.70
N GLY A 119 -2.90 9.38 2.93
CA GLY A 119 -2.91 8.35 1.88
C GLY A 119 -2.28 8.79 0.54
N VAL A 120 -1.99 10.09 0.38
CA VAL A 120 -1.25 10.62 -0.77
C VAL A 120 0.26 10.55 -0.48
N PRO A 121 1.11 10.08 -1.42
CA PRO A 121 2.54 9.99 -1.17
C PRO A 121 3.16 11.34 -0.81
N GLU A 122 3.87 11.39 0.32
CA GLU A 122 4.50 12.62 0.81
C GLU A 122 5.52 13.19 -0.19
N ALA A 123 6.25 12.29 -0.88
CA ALA A 123 7.21 12.64 -1.93
C ALA A 123 6.60 13.42 -3.11
N LEU A 124 5.26 13.37 -3.31
CA LEU A 124 4.58 14.06 -4.41
C LEU A 124 3.94 15.38 -3.99
N LEU A 125 3.87 15.68 -2.68
CA LEU A 125 3.38 16.98 -2.18
C LEU A 125 4.30 18.13 -2.61
N LEU A 126 5.56 17.83 -2.89
CA LEU A 126 6.54 18.70 -3.52
C LEU A 126 7.12 17.94 -4.72
N PRO A 127 6.66 18.22 -5.95
CA PRO A 127 7.12 17.51 -7.13
C PRO A 127 8.66 17.45 -7.20
N PRO A 128 9.25 16.24 -7.27
CA PRO A 128 10.70 16.09 -7.26
C PRO A 128 11.31 16.65 -8.54
N PRO A 129 12.64 16.92 -8.55
CA PRO A 129 13.31 17.45 -9.74
C PRO A 129 13.43 16.42 -10.87
N HIS A 130 13.31 15.12 -10.59
CA HIS A 130 13.31 14.05 -11.60
C HIS A 130 11.88 13.67 -12.02
N ALA A 131 11.74 12.92 -13.11
CA ALA A 131 10.46 12.45 -13.60
C ALA A 131 9.92 11.28 -12.75
N CYS A 132 8.69 11.40 -12.26
CA CYS A 132 8.04 10.35 -11.46
C CYS A 132 6.79 9.79 -12.10
N TRP A 133 6.57 8.50 -11.88
CA TRP A 133 5.34 7.80 -12.20
C TRP A 133 4.66 7.32 -10.92
N TRP A 134 3.58 7.99 -10.53
CA TRP A 134 2.74 7.55 -9.43
C TRP A 134 1.75 6.49 -9.91
N LEU A 135 2.02 5.22 -9.56
CA LEU A 135 1.09 4.12 -9.78
C LEU A 135 -0.06 4.21 -8.75
N ALA A 136 -1.20 4.68 -9.23
CA ALA A 136 -2.32 5.13 -8.41
C ALA A 136 -3.65 4.69 -9.04
N PRO A 137 -4.28 3.61 -8.55
CA PRO A 137 -5.60 3.17 -9.00
C PRO A 137 -6.67 4.25 -8.87
N SER A 138 -7.79 4.08 -9.58
CA SER A 138 -8.95 4.98 -9.45
C SER A 138 -9.39 5.07 -7.98
N GLY A 139 -9.62 6.29 -7.49
CA GLY A 139 -9.88 6.56 -6.07
C GLY A 139 -8.64 6.85 -5.22
N SER A 140 -7.40 6.79 -5.73
CA SER A 140 -6.19 7.09 -4.94
C SER A 140 -5.99 8.58 -4.60
N GLY A 141 -6.85 9.47 -5.10
CA GLY A 141 -6.74 10.92 -4.87
C GLY A 141 -5.91 11.68 -5.92
N ARG A 142 -5.76 11.14 -7.13
CA ARG A 142 -4.97 11.74 -8.22
C ARG A 142 -5.42 13.15 -8.59
N THR A 143 -6.71 13.32 -8.84
CA THR A 143 -7.30 14.63 -9.16
C THR A 143 -7.20 15.59 -7.98
N LEU A 144 -7.36 15.08 -6.75
CA LEU A 144 -7.26 15.88 -5.53
C LEU A 144 -5.83 16.44 -5.37
N LEU A 145 -4.80 15.60 -5.55
CA LEU A 145 -3.41 16.04 -5.52
C LEU A 145 -3.11 17.05 -6.63
N GLY A 146 -3.52 16.77 -7.87
CA GLY A 146 -3.31 17.67 -9.01
C GLY A 146 -3.88 19.07 -8.74
N ARG A 147 -5.15 19.15 -8.31
CA ARG A 147 -5.79 20.43 -7.95
C ARG A 147 -5.14 21.11 -6.75
N TRP A 148 -4.71 20.33 -5.75
CA TRP A 148 -4.01 20.85 -4.58
C TRP A 148 -2.65 21.45 -4.92
N LEU A 149 -1.90 20.81 -5.81
CA LEU A 149 -0.61 21.33 -6.32
C LEU A 149 -0.83 22.62 -7.13
N GLU A 150 -1.84 22.65 -7.99
CA GLU A 150 -2.18 23.82 -8.79
C GLU A 150 -2.60 25.01 -7.92
N ALA A 151 -3.49 24.78 -6.94
CA ALA A 151 -3.97 25.83 -6.02
C ALA A 151 -2.85 26.45 -5.17
N ARG A 152 -1.74 25.72 -4.98
CA ARG A 152 -0.56 26.18 -4.23
C ARG A 152 0.58 26.67 -5.13
N GLY A 153 0.37 26.74 -6.45
CA GLY A 153 1.39 27.14 -7.42
C GLY A 153 2.61 26.20 -7.46
N ARG A 154 2.44 24.91 -7.13
CA ARG A 154 3.53 23.93 -7.05
C ARG A 154 3.77 23.17 -8.36
N ALA A 155 2.72 22.98 -9.15
CA ALA A 155 2.77 22.39 -10.49
C ALA A 155 1.53 22.82 -11.29
N ARG A 156 1.63 22.80 -12.62
CA ARG A 156 0.45 22.93 -13.51
C ARG A 156 -0.24 21.57 -13.64
N PHE A 157 -1.57 21.54 -13.51
CA PHE A 157 -2.36 20.31 -13.55
C PHE A 157 -2.99 20.07 -14.92
N PHE A 158 -2.77 18.88 -15.47
CA PHE A 158 -3.42 18.39 -16.69
C PHE A 158 -4.22 17.12 -16.38
N GLU A 159 -5.53 17.18 -16.59
CA GLU A 159 -6.48 16.09 -16.35
C GLU A 159 -6.82 15.41 -17.68
N GLY A 160 -6.49 14.13 -17.83
CA GLY A 160 -6.88 13.31 -18.99
C GLY A 160 -6.14 13.58 -20.30
N ARG A 161 -5.12 14.45 -20.30
CA ARG A 161 -4.35 14.79 -21.50
C ARG A 161 -2.92 15.18 -21.19
N LEU A 162 -2.06 15.10 -22.21
CA LEU A 162 -0.70 15.64 -22.16
C LEU A 162 -0.70 17.17 -22.35
N PRO A 163 0.29 17.88 -21.78
CA PRO A 163 0.48 19.32 -22.03
C PRO A 163 0.98 19.57 -23.46
N GLY A 164 0.51 20.64 -24.10
CA GLY A 164 1.18 21.19 -25.28
C GLY A 164 2.51 21.85 -24.92
N SER A 165 3.43 21.98 -25.88
CA SER A 165 4.76 22.60 -25.67
C SER A 165 4.65 24.01 -25.05
N ASP A 166 3.62 24.75 -25.43
CA ASP A 166 3.41 26.14 -25.03
C ASP A 166 2.64 26.27 -23.70
N GLU A 167 2.17 25.16 -23.13
CA GLU A 167 1.40 25.13 -21.88
C GLU A 167 2.26 24.79 -20.64
N VAL A 168 3.52 24.41 -20.85
CA VAL A 168 4.46 24.07 -19.78
C VAL A 168 4.99 25.36 -19.13
N PRO A 169 4.83 25.55 -17.79
CA PRO A 169 5.25 26.77 -17.12
C PRO A 169 6.78 26.93 -17.08
N GLU A 170 7.27 28.17 -16.97
CA GLU A 170 8.67 28.47 -16.65
C GLU A 170 9.07 27.76 -15.34
N GLY A 171 9.96 26.77 -15.44
CA GLY A 171 10.34 25.88 -14.34
C GLY A 171 9.89 24.41 -14.50
N GLY A 172 9.11 24.08 -15.53
CA GLY A 172 8.89 22.71 -16.01
C GLY A 172 8.03 21.79 -15.14
N ARG A 173 7.51 22.25 -14.00
CA ARG A 173 6.76 21.39 -13.06
C ARG A 173 5.34 21.13 -13.52
N VAL A 174 5.07 19.88 -13.89
CA VAL A 174 3.79 19.44 -14.44
C VAL A 174 3.29 18.23 -13.68
N TYR A 175 2.00 18.21 -13.37
CA TYR A 175 1.31 17.04 -12.86
C TYR A 175 0.27 16.60 -13.89
N ILE A 176 0.38 15.35 -14.35
CA ILE A 176 -0.45 14.76 -15.40
C ILE A 176 -1.25 13.62 -14.80
N GLU A 177 -2.57 13.70 -14.83
CA GLU A 177 -3.45 12.57 -14.50
C GLU A 177 -3.87 11.85 -15.78
N LEU A 178 -3.47 10.58 -15.93
CA LEU A 178 -3.89 9.73 -17.05
C LEU A 178 -4.94 8.71 -16.57
N PRO A 179 -6.20 8.79 -17.01
CA PRO A 179 -7.25 7.87 -16.57
C PRO A 179 -7.06 6.46 -17.16
N GLU A 180 -6.45 6.34 -18.34
CA GLU A 180 -6.21 5.10 -19.07
C GLU A 180 -4.87 5.13 -19.82
N ALA A 181 -4.38 3.96 -20.24
CA ALA A 181 -3.18 3.90 -21.06
C ALA A 181 -3.48 4.50 -22.45
N PRO A 182 -2.60 5.36 -22.98
CA PRO A 182 -2.74 5.87 -24.34
C PRO A 182 -2.83 4.72 -25.34
N ARG A 183 -3.89 4.68 -26.15
CA ARG A 183 -4.13 3.60 -27.14
C ARG A 183 -3.04 3.53 -28.21
N ASP A 184 -2.42 4.67 -28.53
CA ASP A 184 -1.41 4.79 -29.59
C ASP A 184 0.04 4.70 -29.08
N GLY A 185 0.25 4.30 -27.82
CA GLY A 185 1.59 4.16 -27.25
C GLY A 185 2.32 5.48 -26.97
N GLU A 186 1.65 6.63 -27.12
CA GLU A 186 2.17 7.95 -26.73
C GLU A 186 2.20 8.09 -25.21
N VAL A 187 3.15 7.40 -24.58
CA VAL A 187 3.48 7.62 -23.18
C VAL A 187 4.32 8.91 -23.09
N PRO A 188 4.03 9.81 -22.13
CA PRO A 188 4.83 11.01 -21.94
C PRO A 188 6.30 10.64 -21.78
N ARG A 189 7.20 11.35 -22.47
CA ARG A 189 8.64 11.19 -22.24
C ARG A 189 8.97 11.68 -20.83
N PRO A 190 9.92 11.03 -20.12
CA PRO A 190 10.33 11.46 -18.80
C PRO A 190 11.03 12.82 -18.89
N GLU A 191 10.36 13.88 -18.45
CA GLU A 191 10.92 15.23 -18.35
C GLU A 191 11.14 15.61 -16.87
N PRO A 192 12.24 16.31 -16.54
CA PRO A 192 12.49 16.78 -15.17
C PRO A 192 11.31 17.59 -14.61
N GLY A 193 10.86 17.26 -13.40
CA GLY A 193 9.74 17.92 -12.75
C GLY A 193 8.35 17.45 -13.17
N TRP A 194 8.26 16.43 -14.03
CA TRP A 194 6.97 15.82 -14.40
C TRP A 194 6.58 14.72 -13.44
N VAL A 195 5.32 14.76 -13.00
CA VAL A 195 4.68 13.70 -12.22
C VAL A 195 3.51 13.17 -13.03
N VAL A 196 3.58 11.90 -13.43
CA VAL A 196 2.49 11.21 -14.11
C VAL A 196 1.77 10.31 -13.12
N ALA A 197 0.48 10.56 -12.89
CA ALA A 197 -0.37 9.77 -12.01
C ALA A 197 -1.33 8.90 -12.83
N ALA A 198 -1.11 7.60 -12.84
CA ALA A 198 -1.80 6.65 -13.70
C ALA A 198 -2.17 5.37 -12.94
N PRO A 199 -3.26 4.68 -13.30
CA PRO A 199 -3.64 3.44 -12.64
C PRO A 199 -2.89 2.22 -13.22
N PHE A 200 -2.00 2.42 -14.18
CA PHE A 200 -1.17 1.41 -14.81
C PHE A 200 0.31 1.73 -14.63
N ALA A 201 1.16 0.70 -14.69
CA ALA A 201 2.60 0.84 -14.56
C ALA A 201 3.18 1.59 -15.78
N PRO A 202 4.30 2.31 -15.61
CA PRO A 202 5.00 2.90 -16.75
C PRO A 202 5.53 1.77 -17.66
N PRO A 203 5.77 2.04 -18.96
CA PRO A 203 6.46 1.10 -19.82
C PRO A 203 7.82 0.70 -19.24
N PRO A 204 8.29 -0.54 -19.50
CA PRO A 204 9.66 -0.93 -19.19
C PRO A 204 10.65 0.08 -19.79
N ASP A 205 11.72 0.38 -19.06
CA ASP A 205 12.81 1.28 -19.49
C ASP A 205 12.39 2.73 -19.84
N SER A 206 11.20 3.15 -19.40
CA SER A 206 10.68 4.51 -19.63
C SER A 206 11.41 5.62 -18.89
N GLY A 207 12.34 5.29 -17.99
CA GLY A 207 13.14 6.27 -17.23
C GLY A 207 12.41 7.00 -16.10
N PHE A 208 11.12 6.71 -15.85
CA PHE A 208 10.40 7.25 -14.71
C PHE A 208 10.76 6.53 -13.40
N GLU A 209 10.90 7.29 -12.32
CA GLU A 209 10.93 6.72 -10.97
C GLU A 209 9.52 6.32 -10.53
N LEU A 210 9.32 5.05 -10.18
CA LEU A 210 8.02 4.53 -9.75
C LEU A 210 7.73 4.90 -8.29
N VAL A 211 6.66 5.67 -8.07
CA VAL A 211 6.13 6.02 -6.75
C VAL A 211 4.85 5.25 -6.49
N ARG A 212 4.68 4.69 -5.29
CA ARG A 212 3.46 3.99 -4.85
C ARG A 212 2.82 4.70 -3.66
N SER A 213 1.50 4.57 -3.54
CA SER A 213 0.77 5.03 -2.35
C SER A 213 1.18 4.23 -1.10
N PRO A 214 1.25 4.87 0.09
CA PRO A 214 1.50 4.14 1.33
C PRO A 214 0.39 3.11 1.59
N PRO A 215 0.69 1.95 2.22
CA PRO A 215 -0.32 0.97 2.56
C PRO A 215 -1.43 1.58 3.43
N LEU A 216 -2.70 1.40 3.07
CA LEU A 216 -3.83 2.00 3.80
C LEU A 216 -3.83 1.67 5.30
N ALA A 217 -3.43 0.46 5.67
CA ALA A 217 -3.32 0.04 7.07
C ALA A 217 -2.38 0.94 7.89
N SER A 218 -1.30 1.44 7.27
CA SER A 218 -0.33 2.32 7.93
C SER A 218 -0.84 3.76 8.12
N VAL A 219 -1.87 4.16 7.37
CA VAL A 219 -2.38 5.55 7.34
C VAL A 219 -3.84 5.68 7.80
N LEU A 220 -4.49 4.57 8.19
CA LEU A 220 -5.90 4.52 8.58
C LEU A 220 -6.24 5.53 9.69
N GLY A 221 -5.54 5.46 10.83
CA GLY A 221 -5.77 6.36 11.97
C GLY A 221 -5.63 7.85 11.60
N PRO A 222 -4.52 8.28 10.97
CA PRO A 222 -4.37 9.64 10.45
C PRO A 222 -5.48 10.08 9.49
N VAL A 223 -5.88 9.23 8.54
CA VAL A 223 -6.95 9.54 7.57
C VAL A 223 -8.31 9.68 8.26
N LEU A 224 -8.63 8.81 9.23
CA LEU A 224 -9.88 8.92 9.99
C LEU A 224 -9.93 10.19 10.84
N ARG A 225 -8.82 10.58 11.46
CA ARG A 225 -8.72 11.85 12.19
C ARG A 225 -8.97 13.03 11.26
N TRP A 226 -8.29 13.04 10.11
CA TRP A 226 -8.46 14.08 9.09
C TRP A 226 -9.90 14.19 8.59
N ALA A 227 -10.60 13.07 8.38
CA ALA A 227 -12.00 13.07 7.98
C ALA A 227 -12.91 13.62 9.08
N ARG A 228 -12.73 13.19 10.34
CA ARG A 228 -13.55 13.64 11.48
C ARG A 228 -13.44 15.12 11.78
N GLU A 229 -12.25 15.72 11.61
CA GLU A 229 -12.04 17.17 11.76
C GLU A 229 -12.88 18.02 10.78
N ARG A 230 -13.40 17.40 9.72
CA ARG A 230 -14.16 18.06 8.65
C ARG A 230 -15.64 17.71 8.67
N LEU A 231 -16.03 16.62 9.33
CA LEU A 231 -17.42 16.22 9.52
C LEU A 231 -18.10 17.09 10.59
N PRO A 232 -19.44 17.13 10.62
CA PRO A 232 -20.20 17.82 11.67
C PRO A 232 -19.84 17.31 13.08
N ALA A 233 -19.95 18.18 14.08
CA ALA A 233 -19.60 17.84 15.47
C ALA A 233 -20.47 16.71 16.06
N ASP A 234 -21.68 16.54 15.54
CA ASP A 234 -22.63 15.47 15.86
C ASP A 234 -22.50 14.23 14.96
N THR A 235 -21.40 14.10 14.22
CA THR A 235 -21.15 12.94 13.36
C THR A 235 -21.30 11.62 14.14
N PRO A 236 -22.03 10.64 13.59
CA PRO A 236 -22.14 9.34 14.23
C PRO A 236 -20.84 8.54 14.10
N VAL A 237 -19.85 8.96 13.30
CA VAL A 237 -18.57 8.26 13.09
C VAL A 237 -17.69 8.33 14.34
N ARG A 238 -17.65 7.22 15.08
CA ARG A 238 -16.84 7.05 16.30
C ARG A 238 -15.58 6.24 15.98
N ALA A 239 -14.40 6.81 16.27
CA ALA A 239 -13.11 6.20 15.89
C ALA A 239 -12.90 4.82 16.52
N ASP A 240 -13.26 4.66 17.80
CA ASP A 240 -13.20 3.41 18.58
C ASP A 240 -14.01 2.26 17.97
N THR A 241 -15.08 2.55 17.21
CA THR A 241 -15.89 1.53 16.53
C THR A 241 -15.51 1.36 15.06
N VAL A 242 -15.23 2.47 14.37
CA VAL A 242 -15.05 2.48 12.91
C VAL A 242 -13.64 2.08 12.51
N GLU A 243 -12.62 2.45 13.28
CA GLU A 243 -11.22 2.13 12.97
C GLU A 243 -10.93 0.62 12.99
N PRO A 244 -11.29 -0.15 14.04
CA PRO A 244 -11.07 -1.60 14.03
C PRO A 244 -11.86 -2.30 12.92
N TRP A 245 -13.09 -1.84 12.67
CA TRP A 245 -13.93 -2.38 11.60
C TRP A 245 -13.30 -2.15 10.23
N LEU A 246 -12.81 -0.94 9.92
CA LEU A 246 -12.13 -0.65 8.66
C LEU A 246 -10.80 -1.38 8.52
N ALA A 247 -10.02 -1.51 9.60
CA ALA A 247 -8.76 -2.23 9.61
C ALA A 247 -8.93 -3.68 9.13
N GLU A 248 -9.94 -4.39 9.65
CA GLU A 248 -10.28 -5.76 9.22
C GLU A 248 -10.64 -5.84 7.71
N ARG A 249 -11.27 -4.81 7.15
CA ARG A 249 -11.66 -4.78 5.72
C ARG A 249 -10.47 -4.45 4.82
N ILE A 250 -9.60 -3.56 5.27
CA ILE A 250 -8.33 -3.26 4.59
C ILE A 250 -7.44 -4.50 4.56
N GLU A 251 -7.34 -5.22 5.68
CA GLU A 251 -6.59 -6.48 5.79
C GLU A 251 -7.13 -7.55 4.82
N ARG A 252 -8.46 -7.62 4.66
CA ARG A 252 -9.12 -8.50 3.67
C ARG A 252 -9.04 -7.99 2.23
N GLY A 253 -8.51 -6.79 1.99
CA GLY A 253 -8.47 -6.17 0.66
C GLY A 253 -9.84 -5.75 0.11
N GLU A 254 -10.85 -5.59 0.96
CA GLU A 254 -12.18 -5.07 0.60
C GLU A 254 -12.17 -3.55 0.39
N VAL A 255 -11.20 -2.86 1.02
CA VAL A 255 -10.94 -1.42 0.86
C VAL A 255 -9.46 -1.24 0.53
N ARG A 256 -9.17 -0.71 -0.66
CA ARG A 256 -7.84 -0.69 -1.28
C ARG A 256 -7.33 0.72 -1.57
N THR A 257 -8.22 1.68 -1.78
CA THR A 257 -7.83 3.07 -2.11
C THR A 257 -8.30 4.10 -1.09
N LEU A 258 -7.65 5.26 -1.10
CA LEU A 258 -8.00 6.37 -0.22
C LEU A 258 -9.47 6.82 -0.40
N GLY A 259 -9.93 6.91 -1.65
CA GLY A 259 -11.31 7.29 -2.00
C GLY A 259 -12.33 6.24 -1.56
N GLU A 260 -12.00 4.95 -1.68
CA GLU A 260 -12.84 3.89 -1.12
C GLU A 260 -12.97 4.05 0.41
N LEU A 261 -11.86 4.26 1.11
CA LEU A 261 -11.83 4.48 2.56
C LEU A 261 -12.66 5.71 2.96
N LEU A 262 -12.44 6.86 2.33
CA LEU A 262 -13.20 8.08 2.60
C LEU A 262 -14.69 7.90 2.27
N GLY A 263 -15.02 7.19 1.19
CA GLY A 263 -16.39 6.95 0.78
C GLY A 263 -17.14 6.04 1.74
N VAL A 264 -16.47 5.04 2.32
CA VAL A 264 -17.04 4.22 3.39
C VAL A 264 -17.27 5.04 4.65
N VAL A 265 -16.34 5.93 5.03
CA VAL A 265 -16.52 6.85 6.16
C VAL A 265 -17.72 7.78 5.93
N GLY A 266 -17.87 8.34 4.74
CA GLY A 266 -19.02 9.16 4.38
C GLY A 266 -20.34 8.39 4.41
N ALA A 267 -20.34 7.13 3.95
CA ALA A 267 -21.52 6.27 4.04
C ALA A 267 -21.91 5.93 5.48
N LEU A 268 -20.93 5.72 6.37
CA LEU A 268 -21.17 5.50 7.80
C LEU A 268 -21.68 6.76 8.51
N ASP A 269 -21.26 7.95 8.06
CA ASP A 269 -21.83 9.23 8.52
C ASP A 269 -23.31 9.36 8.11
N GLU A 270 -23.63 9.09 6.84
CA GLU A 270 -25.00 9.17 6.31
C GLU A 270 -25.97 8.13 6.92
N LEU A 271 -25.47 6.92 7.20
CA LEU A 271 -26.26 5.76 7.65
C LEU A 271 -26.23 5.53 9.17
N GLY A 272 -25.27 6.14 9.87
CA GLY A 272 -24.98 5.94 11.28
C GLY A 272 -23.95 4.83 11.55
N SER A 273 -23.08 5.04 12.56
CA SER A 273 -22.00 4.10 12.93
C SER A 273 -22.46 2.71 13.36
N ARG A 274 -23.66 2.54 13.91
CA ARG A 274 -24.23 1.19 14.18
C ARG A 274 -24.34 0.33 12.92
N ALA A 275 -24.23 0.91 11.74
CA ALA A 275 -24.12 0.17 10.49
C ALA A 275 -22.84 -0.67 10.41
N SER A 276 -21.73 -0.29 11.07
CA SER A 276 -20.49 -1.08 11.08
C SER A 276 -20.58 -2.29 12.02
N GLU A 277 -21.29 -2.19 13.14
CA GLU A 277 -21.38 -3.25 14.17
C GLU A 277 -22.09 -4.54 13.70
N THR A 278 -22.88 -4.49 12.62
CA THR A 278 -23.78 -5.61 12.23
C THR A 278 -23.75 -5.99 10.74
N ARG A 279 -22.95 -5.30 9.91
CA ARG A 279 -23.09 -5.39 8.44
C ARG A 279 -21.76 -5.62 7.73
N SER A 280 -21.81 -6.47 6.71
CA SER A 280 -20.75 -6.57 5.69
C SER A 280 -20.74 -5.32 4.81
N LEU A 281 -19.63 -5.11 4.10
CA LEU A 281 -19.50 -4.00 3.15
C LEU A 281 -20.57 -4.06 2.05
N GLU A 282 -20.96 -5.27 1.61
CA GLU A 282 -22.10 -5.51 0.72
C GLU A 282 -23.42 -4.93 1.27
N ARG A 283 -23.76 -5.25 2.52
CA ARG A 283 -24.99 -4.77 3.15
C ARG A 283 -24.97 -3.25 3.35
N LEU A 284 -23.78 -2.67 3.54
CA LEU A 284 -23.59 -1.22 3.60
C LEU A 284 -23.82 -0.59 2.22
N ALA A 285 -23.20 -1.12 1.16
CA ALA A 285 -23.37 -0.64 -0.22
C ALA A 285 -24.83 -0.67 -0.67
N ARG A 286 -25.50 -1.81 -0.46
CA ARG A 286 -26.93 -1.96 -0.78
C ARG A 286 -27.76 -0.88 -0.09
N ARG A 287 -27.61 -0.70 1.22
CA ARG A 287 -28.40 0.30 1.96
C ARG A 287 -28.06 1.73 1.55
N HIS A 288 -26.80 2.02 1.27
CA HIS A 288 -26.38 3.34 0.78
C HIS A 288 -27.08 3.68 -0.55
N VAL A 289 -27.05 2.75 -1.51
CA VAL A 289 -27.75 2.89 -2.80
C VAL A 289 -29.26 3.02 -2.62
N GLU A 290 -29.88 2.15 -1.81
CA GLU A 290 -31.31 2.21 -1.51
C GLU A 290 -31.73 3.57 -0.92
N GLN A 291 -30.94 4.12 0.01
CA GLN A 291 -31.22 5.40 0.66
C GLN A 291 -31.07 6.57 -0.33
N ARG A 292 -30.03 6.57 -1.17
CA ARG A 292 -29.84 7.64 -2.17
C ARG A 292 -30.94 7.64 -3.22
N LEU A 293 -31.29 6.47 -3.76
CA LEU A 293 -32.41 6.34 -4.70
C LEU A 293 -33.74 6.74 -4.06
N ALA A 294 -33.97 6.40 -2.78
CA ALA A 294 -35.18 6.80 -2.07
C ALA A 294 -35.32 8.32 -1.86
N ARG A 295 -34.21 9.06 -1.78
CA ARG A 295 -34.22 10.53 -1.60
C ARG A 295 -34.53 11.28 -2.90
N THR A 296 -34.27 10.68 -4.05
CA THR A 296 -34.31 11.37 -5.35
C THR A 296 -35.50 10.97 -6.21
N LEU A 297 -36.04 9.76 -6.01
CA LEU A 297 -37.22 9.30 -6.75
C LEU A 297 -38.51 9.93 -6.22
N ASP A 298 -39.38 10.36 -7.13
CA ASP A 298 -40.77 10.69 -6.80
C ASP A 298 -41.50 9.43 -6.27
N PRO A 299 -41.97 9.41 -5.01
CA PRO A 299 -42.70 8.27 -4.46
C PRO A 299 -43.97 7.90 -5.24
N GLY A 300 -44.55 8.85 -5.99
CA GLY A 300 -45.70 8.64 -6.86
C GLY A 300 -45.39 7.94 -8.17
N ALA A 301 -44.12 7.91 -8.59
CA ALA A 301 -43.74 7.31 -9.86
C ALA A 301 -43.92 5.77 -9.85
N PRO A 302 -44.51 5.16 -10.90
CA PRO A 302 -44.82 3.72 -10.92
C PRO A 302 -43.62 2.81 -10.66
N HIS A 303 -42.43 3.22 -11.10
CA HIS A 303 -41.19 2.43 -11.03
C HIS A 303 -40.35 2.71 -9.77
N ALA A 304 -40.69 3.73 -8.97
CA ALA A 304 -39.87 4.15 -7.83
C ALA A 304 -39.67 3.03 -6.78
N SER A 305 -40.72 2.24 -6.53
CA SER A 305 -40.61 1.11 -5.59
C SER A 305 -39.68 0.00 -6.09
N TRP A 306 -39.61 -0.24 -7.41
CA TRP A 306 -38.72 -1.23 -7.98
C TRP A 306 -37.27 -0.73 -7.91
N VAL A 307 -37.01 0.49 -8.40
CA VAL A 307 -35.66 1.08 -8.42
C VAL A 307 -35.07 1.14 -7.03
N ARG A 308 -35.86 1.56 -6.03
CA ARG A 308 -35.40 1.58 -4.65
C ARG A 308 -35.00 0.20 -4.13
N LYS A 309 -35.70 -0.87 -4.49
CA LYS A 309 -35.44 -2.22 -3.95
C LYS A 309 -34.41 -3.02 -4.74
N GLN A 310 -34.35 -2.81 -6.05
CA GLN A 310 -33.57 -3.61 -7.00
C GLN A 310 -32.44 -2.82 -7.65
N GLY A 311 -32.33 -1.51 -7.42
CA GLY A 311 -31.33 -0.66 -8.07
C GLY A 311 -29.90 -1.10 -7.79
N PHE A 312 -29.59 -1.57 -6.57
CA PHE A 312 -28.28 -2.15 -6.28
C PHE A 312 -28.04 -3.48 -7.00
N ASP A 313 -29.05 -4.36 -7.07
CA ASP A 313 -28.91 -5.61 -7.83
C ASP A 313 -28.78 -5.35 -9.34
N ALA A 314 -29.41 -4.29 -9.84
CA ALA A 314 -29.23 -3.83 -11.21
C ALA A 314 -27.80 -3.32 -11.46
N LEU A 315 -27.20 -2.57 -10.52
CA LEU A 315 -25.77 -2.20 -10.59
C LEU A 315 -24.85 -3.42 -10.63
N VAL A 316 -25.14 -4.46 -9.84
CA VAL A 316 -24.40 -5.74 -9.92
C VAL A 316 -24.61 -6.41 -11.28
N GLY A 317 -25.83 -6.41 -11.82
CA GLY A 317 -26.12 -6.95 -13.16
C GLY A 317 -25.40 -6.19 -14.28
N ILE A 318 -25.28 -4.87 -14.17
CA ILE A 318 -24.50 -4.03 -15.09
C ILE A 318 -23.01 -4.40 -15.03
N ALA A 319 -22.48 -4.63 -13.82
CA ALA A 319 -21.11 -5.11 -13.64
C ALA A 319 -20.90 -6.52 -14.22
N GLU A 320 -21.86 -7.43 -14.03
CA GLU A 320 -21.84 -8.80 -14.59
C GLU A 320 -21.82 -8.76 -16.12
N ARG A 321 -22.71 -7.96 -16.73
CA ARG A 321 -22.72 -7.75 -18.19
C ARG A 321 -21.42 -7.12 -18.69
N GLY A 322 -20.90 -6.14 -17.96
CA GLY A 322 -19.60 -5.52 -18.27
C GLY A 322 -18.44 -6.52 -18.27
N LEU A 323 -18.50 -7.58 -17.46
CA LEU A 323 -17.47 -8.63 -17.42
C LEU A 323 -17.57 -9.59 -18.62
N VAL A 324 -18.78 -9.94 -19.05
CA VAL A 324 -19.04 -10.98 -20.05
C VAL A 324 -19.08 -10.43 -21.48
N ASP A 325 -19.66 -9.25 -21.69
CA ASP A 325 -19.97 -8.76 -23.06
C ASP A 325 -18.98 -7.70 -23.57
N PHE A 326 -18.34 -6.92 -22.69
CA PHE A 326 -17.70 -5.65 -23.08
C PHE A 326 -16.30 -5.37 -22.47
N ASP A 327 -15.77 -6.21 -21.59
CA ASP A 327 -14.59 -5.92 -20.74
C ASP A 327 -14.64 -4.53 -20.04
N ALA A 328 -15.84 -4.09 -19.68
CA ALA A 328 -16.11 -2.71 -19.32
C ALA A 328 -15.63 -2.37 -17.89
N ASP A 329 -14.62 -1.50 -17.78
CA ASP A 329 -14.23 -0.89 -16.51
C ASP A 329 -15.23 0.18 -16.07
N LEU A 330 -16.10 -0.14 -15.10
CA LEU A 330 -17.12 0.78 -14.57
C LEU A 330 -16.56 2.08 -13.96
N SER A 331 -15.24 2.16 -13.73
CA SER A 331 -14.58 3.38 -13.28
C SER A 331 -14.32 4.37 -14.41
N GLN A 332 -14.34 3.91 -15.67
CA GLN A 332 -14.15 4.75 -16.84
C GLN A 332 -15.39 5.63 -17.08
N PRO A 333 -15.20 6.94 -17.31
CA PRO A 333 -16.27 7.82 -17.77
C PRO A 333 -16.82 7.34 -19.12
N ARG A 334 -18.15 7.22 -19.23
CA ARG A 334 -18.89 6.78 -20.41
C ARG A 334 -19.99 7.76 -20.77
N SER A 335 -20.30 7.88 -22.05
CA SER A 335 -21.49 8.60 -22.50
C SER A 335 -22.76 7.95 -21.94
N PHE A 336 -23.86 8.69 -21.97
CA PHE A 336 -25.16 8.16 -21.55
C PHE A 336 -25.58 6.94 -22.37
N GLU A 337 -25.31 6.93 -23.69
CA GLU A 337 -25.63 5.83 -24.60
C GLU A 337 -24.82 4.57 -24.28
N GLU A 338 -23.51 4.73 -24.04
CA GLU A 338 -22.63 3.63 -23.60
C GLU A 338 -23.12 2.99 -22.29
N TRP A 339 -23.73 3.76 -21.38
CA TRP A 339 -24.37 3.20 -20.18
C TRP A 339 -25.65 2.41 -20.48
N LEU A 340 -26.43 2.79 -21.48
CA LEU A 340 -27.64 2.04 -21.87
C LEU A 340 -27.29 0.67 -22.44
N GLU A 341 -26.19 0.56 -23.20
CA GLU A 341 -25.70 -0.69 -23.78
C GLU A 341 -25.25 -1.70 -22.71
N LEU A 342 -24.78 -1.21 -21.56
CA LEU A 342 -24.39 -2.05 -20.41
C LEU A 342 -25.57 -2.55 -19.56
N MET A 343 -26.80 -2.12 -19.82
CA MET A 343 -27.95 -2.58 -19.04
C MET A 343 -28.26 -4.04 -19.34
N PRO A 344 -28.50 -4.91 -18.35
CA PRO A 344 -28.94 -6.29 -18.60
C PRO A 344 -30.11 -6.38 -19.59
N PRO A 345 -30.17 -7.41 -20.47
CA PRO A 345 -31.24 -7.56 -21.47
C PRO A 345 -32.66 -7.47 -20.88
N GLU A 346 -32.85 -7.93 -19.64
CA GLU A 346 -34.12 -7.89 -18.92
C GLU A 346 -34.56 -6.45 -18.54
N LEU A 347 -33.63 -5.50 -18.57
CA LEU A 347 -33.82 -4.09 -18.22
C LEU A 347 -33.77 -3.16 -19.44
N GLU A 348 -33.39 -3.65 -20.63
CA GLU A 348 -33.28 -2.82 -21.85
C GLU A 348 -34.61 -2.15 -22.21
N ARG A 349 -35.70 -2.94 -22.25
CA ARG A 349 -37.04 -2.45 -22.60
C ARG A 349 -37.93 -2.38 -21.38
N GLY A 350 -38.37 -1.16 -21.04
CA GLY A 350 -39.39 -0.98 -20.01
C GLY A 350 -40.73 -1.56 -20.47
N VAL A 351 -41.45 -2.22 -19.57
CA VAL A 351 -42.81 -2.68 -19.88
C VAL A 351 -43.73 -1.48 -20.03
N ASP A 352 -44.38 -1.36 -21.19
CA ASP A 352 -45.39 -0.32 -21.44
C ASP A 352 -46.67 -0.66 -20.67
N VAL A 353 -46.79 -0.08 -19.48
CA VAL A 353 -47.92 -0.27 -18.57
C VAL A 353 -49.23 0.24 -19.19
N ASP A 354 -49.18 1.28 -20.03
CA ASP A 354 -50.37 1.83 -20.66
C ASP A 354 -50.83 0.95 -21.82
N TRP A 355 -49.90 0.36 -22.58
CA TRP A 355 -50.21 -0.71 -23.51
C TRP A 355 -50.80 -1.94 -22.79
N VAL A 356 -50.22 -2.40 -21.67
CA VAL A 356 -50.77 -3.52 -20.89
C VAL A 356 -52.19 -3.21 -20.40
N ARG A 357 -52.45 -1.99 -19.90
CA ARG A 357 -53.79 -1.52 -19.52
C ARG A 357 -54.76 -1.53 -20.70
N LEU A 358 -54.33 -1.05 -21.87
CA LEU A 358 -55.13 -1.02 -23.10
C LEU A 358 -55.44 -2.43 -23.62
N SER A 359 -54.45 -3.33 -23.59
CA SER A 359 -54.59 -4.73 -24.03
C SER A 359 -55.51 -5.52 -23.09
N LEU A 360 -55.41 -5.32 -21.77
CA LEU A 360 -56.31 -5.96 -20.80
C LEU A 360 -57.76 -5.46 -20.92
N LYS A 361 -57.96 -4.16 -21.20
CA LYS A 361 -59.29 -3.60 -21.50
C LYS A 361 -59.90 -4.18 -22.78
N ARG A 362 -59.09 -4.50 -23.79
CA ARG A 362 -59.54 -5.10 -25.06
C ARG A 362 -59.81 -6.60 -24.96
N ALA A 363 -59.15 -7.29 -24.03
CA ALA A 363 -59.27 -8.74 -23.84
C ALA A 363 -60.46 -9.17 -22.94
N ASP A 364 -61.31 -8.23 -22.53
CA ASP A 364 -62.46 -8.45 -21.61
C ASP A 364 -62.08 -9.19 -20.30
N ALA A 365 -60.82 -9.03 -19.88
CA ALA A 365 -60.30 -9.67 -18.67
C ALA A 365 -60.77 -8.89 -17.44
N SER A 366 -61.35 -9.59 -16.45
CA SER A 366 -61.87 -9.02 -15.19
C SER A 366 -60.77 -8.56 -14.20
N VAL A 367 -59.66 -8.04 -14.71
CA VAL A 367 -58.54 -7.56 -13.89
C VAL A 367 -58.81 -6.11 -13.47
N ARG A 368 -58.80 -5.85 -12.15
CA ARG A 368 -59.05 -4.50 -11.62
C ARG A 368 -57.86 -3.59 -11.88
N ALA A 369 -58.09 -2.32 -12.19
CA ALA A 369 -57.04 -1.33 -12.45
C ALA A 369 -55.98 -1.23 -11.33
N VAL A 370 -56.41 -1.43 -10.07
CA VAL A 370 -55.54 -1.45 -8.89
C VAL A 370 -54.58 -2.65 -8.89
N GLU A 371 -54.99 -3.80 -9.42
CA GLU A 371 -54.16 -5.00 -9.54
C GLU A 371 -53.10 -4.81 -10.62
N VAL A 372 -53.45 -4.17 -11.73
CA VAL A 372 -52.50 -3.77 -12.79
C VAL A 372 -51.48 -2.76 -12.28
N GLU A 373 -51.90 -1.77 -11.48
CA GLU A 373 -50.97 -0.82 -10.86
C GLU A 373 -50.03 -1.48 -9.84
N ARG A 374 -50.54 -2.43 -9.04
CA ARG A 374 -49.71 -3.18 -8.09
C ARG A 374 -48.70 -4.06 -8.82
N ALA A 375 -49.07 -4.66 -9.95
CA ALA A 375 -48.17 -5.42 -10.81
C ALA A 375 -47.13 -4.51 -11.49
N ALA A 376 -47.55 -3.37 -12.05
CA ALA A 376 -46.68 -2.40 -12.68
C ALA A 376 -45.56 -1.89 -11.76
N ARG A 377 -45.84 -1.71 -10.46
CA ARG A 377 -44.83 -1.35 -9.45
C ARG A 377 -43.74 -2.40 -9.21
N ARG A 378 -43.91 -3.61 -9.74
CA ARG A 378 -42.94 -4.71 -9.66
C ARG A 378 -42.17 -4.91 -10.96
N LEU A 379 -42.53 -4.19 -12.03
CA LEU A 379 -41.87 -4.30 -13.32
C LEU A 379 -40.63 -3.39 -13.38
N PRO A 380 -39.58 -3.80 -14.10
CA PRO A 380 -38.38 -2.99 -14.24
C PRO A 380 -38.68 -1.70 -15.02
N PRO A 381 -38.11 -0.56 -14.61
CA PRO A 381 -38.00 0.58 -15.50
C PRO A 381 -37.07 0.22 -16.65
N GLY A 382 -37.38 0.64 -17.87
CA GLY A 382 -36.44 0.52 -18.98
C GLY A 382 -35.13 1.25 -18.70
N ALA A 383 -34.06 0.84 -19.39
CA ALA A 383 -32.68 1.30 -19.28
C ALA A 383 -32.55 2.81 -19.00
N TYR A 384 -33.17 3.64 -19.83
CA TYR A 384 -33.15 5.11 -19.72
C TYR A 384 -33.52 5.63 -18.32
N ARG A 385 -34.62 5.13 -17.75
CA ARG A 385 -35.11 5.58 -16.44
C ARG A 385 -34.19 5.12 -15.32
N LEU A 386 -33.56 3.96 -15.45
CA LEU A 386 -32.62 3.47 -14.45
C LEU A 386 -31.34 4.31 -14.45
N VAL A 387 -30.72 4.54 -15.61
CA VAL A 387 -29.52 5.39 -15.74
C VAL A 387 -29.79 6.80 -15.21
N THR A 388 -30.93 7.40 -15.57
CA THR A 388 -31.35 8.71 -15.07
C THR A 388 -31.53 8.72 -13.54
N ALA A 389 -32.12 7.65 -12.98
CA ALA A 389 -32.29 7.54 -11.52
C ALA A 389 -30.95 7.39 -10.79
N LEU A 390 -30.00 6.65 -11.35
CA LEU A 390 -28.64 6.51 -10.81
C LEU A 390 -27.87 7.83 -10.88
N GLU A 391 -28.00 8.58 -11.98
CA GLU A 391 -27.42 9.92 -12.12
C GLU A 391 -27.99 10.89 -11.08
N HIS A 392 -29.32 11.00 -10.99
CA HIS A 392 -29.97 11.87 -10.01
C HIS A 392 -29.63 11.48 -8.56
N ALA A 393 -29.48 10.18 -8.28
CA ALA A 393 -29.03 9.68 -6.97
C ALA A 393 -27.54 9.97 -6.66
N GLY A 394 -26.79 10.54 -7.61
CA GLY A 394 -25.36 10.79 -7.46
C GLY A 394 -24.54 9.51 -7.40
N LEU A 395 -25.04 8.43 -8.03
CA LEU A 395 -24.33 7.16 -8.21
C LEU A 395 -23.64 7.11 -9.58
N LEU A 396 -24.22 7.74 -10.60
CA LEU A 396 -23.50 8.09 -11.82
C LEU A 396 -23.15 9.57 -11.78
N LEU A 397 -21.87 9.91 -11.82
CA LEU A 397 -21.42 11.29 -11.72
C LEU A 397 -20.89 11.80 -13.05
N ARG A 398 -21.33 13.00 -13.40
CA ARG A 398 -20.92 13.69 -14.61
C ARG A 398 -19.55 14.36 -14.44
N HIS A 399 -18.65 14.06 -15.36
CA HIS A 399 -17.32 14.67 -15.51
C HIS A 399 -17.40 15.91 -16.42
N ARG A 400 -16.29 16.67 -16.53
CA ARG A 400 -16.23 17.92 -17.30
C ARG A 400 -16.52 17.74 -18.80
N ASP A 401 -16.35 16.54 -19.31
CA ASP A 401 -16.60 16.11 -20.69
C ASP A 401 -18.03 15.56 -20.90
N GLU A 402 -18.94 15.81 -19.96
CA GLU A 402 -20.31 15.28 -19.95
C GLU A 402 -20.44 13.75 -19.84
N ARG A 403 -19.32 13.02 -19.63
CA ARG A 403 -19.34 11.57 -19.43
C ARG A 403 -19.63 11.21 -17.98
N LEU A 404 -20.28 10.07 -17.78
CA LEU A 404 -20.74 9.53 -16.51
C LEU A 404 -19.83 8.39 -16.03
N ALA A 405 -19.41 8.42 -14.77
CA ALA A 405 -18.69 7.32 -14.12
C ALA A 405 -19.45 6.83 -12.88
N LEU A 406 -19.34 5.53 -12.55
CA LEU A 406 -19.98 4.96 -11.36
C LEU A 406 -19.18 5.32 -10.11
N GLU A 407 -19.79 6.10 -9.23
CA GLU A 407 -19.24 6.58 -7.97
C GLU A 407 -20.26 6.39 -6.83
N PRO A 408 -19.85 6.32 -5.55
CA PRO A 408 -18.47 6.31 -5.06
C PRO A 408 -17.70 5.03 -5.42
N ALA A 409 -16.38 5.13 -5.53
CA ALA A 409 -15.47 4.03 -5.90
C ALA A 409 -15.69 2.73 -5.10
N TRP A 410 -16.01 2.82 -3.79
CA TRP A 410 -16.24 1.62 -2.97
C TRP A 410 -17.54 0.90 -3.33
N VAL A 411 -18.60 1.61 -3.75
CA VAL A 411 -19.86 0.98 -4.21
C VAL A 411 -19.61 0.23 -5.51
N ARG A 412 -18.87 0.85 -6.44
CA ARG A 412 -18.42 0.23 -7.69
C ARG A 412 -17.63 -1.05 -7.42
N ARG A 413 -16.63 -1.01 -6.53
CA ARG A 413 -15.83 -2.18 -6.15
C ARG A 413 -16.70 -3.31 -5.60
N VAL A 414 -17.60 -2.99 -4.65
CA VAL A 414 -18.50 -3.99 -4.07
C VAL A 414 -19.43 -4.59 -5.14
N ALA A 415 -19.94 -3.77 -6.07
CA ALA A 415 -20.77 -4.27 -7.17
C ALA A 415 -19.99 -5.22 -8.08
N LEU A 416 -18.73 -4.88 -8.41
CA LEU A 416 -17.82 -5.73 -9.19
C LEU A 416 -17.51 -7.05 -8.46
N ASP A 417 -17.15 -7.00 -7.18
CA ASP A 417 -16.86 -8.20 -6.39
C ASP A 417 -18.07 -9.13 -6.29
N LEU A 418 -19.28 -8.57 -6.18
CA LEU A 418 -20.52 -9.36 -6.20
C LEU A 418 -20.83 -9.92 -7.58
N ALA A 419 -20.56 -9.16 -8.65
CA ALA A 419 -20.72 -9.63 -10.02
C ALA A 419 -19.80 -10.82 -10.30
N VAL A 420 -18.51 -10.73 -9.94
CA VAL A 420 -17.57 -11.85 -10.04
C VAL A 420 -18.03 -13.05 -9.21
N LYS A 421 -18.48 -12.84 -7.97
CA LYS A 421 -19.02 -13.92 -7.11
C LYS A 421 -20.26 -14.59 -7.69
N ARG A 422 -21.15 -13.83 -8.35
CA ARG A 422 -22.33 -14.37 -9.05
C ARG A 422 -21.90 -15.12 -10.30
N LEU A 423 -21.02 -14.53 -11.11
CA LEU A 423 -20.53 -15.11 -12.36
C LEU A 423 -19.88 -16.48 -12.15
N ILE A 424 -19.01 -16.63 -11.13
CA ILE A 424 -18.41 -17.95 -10.87
C ILE A 424 -19.42 -19.02 -10.41
N GLN A 425 -20.65 -18.63 -10.01
CA GLN A 425 -21.75 -19.55 -9.68
C GLN A 425 -22.62 -19.91 -10.89
N ARG A 426 -22.38 -19.28 -12.04
CA ARG A 426 -23.05 -19.52 -13.31
C ARG A 426 -22.46 -20.73 -14.06
N SER A 427 -22.90 -20.94 -15.30
CA SER A 427 -22.41 -22.02 -16.15
C SER A 427 -20.93 -21.83 -16.55
N PRO A 428 -20.18 -22.91 -16.83
CA PRO A 428 -18.82 -22.83 -17.35
C PRO A 428 -18.68 -22.01 -18.65
N LEU A 429 -19.71 -21.99 -19.50
CA LEU A 429 -19.71 -21.20 -20.73
C LEU A 429 -19.63 -19.69 -20.43
N GLU A 430 -20.41 -19.21 -19.46
CA GLU A 430 -20.36 -17.80 -19.02
C GLU A 430 -19.00 -17.44 -18.39
N TRP A 431 -18.30 -18.40 -17.76
CA TRP A 431 -16.92 -18.19 -17.33
C TRP A 431 -16.00 -18.02 -18.55
N GLY A 432 -16.17 -18.89 -19.55
CA GLY A 432 -15.44 -18.85 -20.81
C GLY A 432 -15.54 -17.50 -21.50
N GLU A 433 -16.75 -16.96 -21.66
CA GLU A 433 -16.97 -15.64 -22.27
C GLU A 433 -16.24 -14.54 -21.50
N ALA A 434 -16.31 -14.53 -20.17
CA ALA A 434 -15.59 -13.56 -19.37
C ALA A 434 -14.05 -13.72 -19.43
N LEU A 435 -13.55 -14.94 -19.65
CA LEU A 435 -12.12 -15.24 -19.77
C LEU A 435 -11.52 -14.79 -21.11
N LEU A 436 -12.35 -14.49 -22.12
CA LEU A 436 -11.89 -13.92 -23.39
C LEU A 436 -11.42 -12.46 -23.27
N TRP A 437 -11.89 -11.78 -22.22
CA TRP A 437 -11.67 -10.36 -22.01
C TRP A 437 -10.51 -10.10 -21.04
N PRO A 438 -9.48 -9.31 -21.40
CA PRO A 438 -8.27 -9.18 -20.59
C PRO A 438 -8.49 -8.81 -19.12
N ARG A 439 -9.33 -7.80 -18.81
CA ARG A 439 -9.55 -7.40 -17.42
C ARG A 439 -10.42 -8.43 -16.69
N SER A 440 -11.55 -8.82 -17.28
CA SER A 440 -12.43 -9.85 -16.71
C SER A 440 -11.72 -11.17 -16.44
N ALA A 441 -10.84 -11.62 -17.34
CA ALA A 441 -10.12 -12.87 -17.22
C ALA A 441 -9.30 -12.92 -15.92
N THR A 442 -8.58 -11.84 -15.59
CA THR A 442 -7.79 -11.80 -14.35
C THR A 442 -8.66 -11.92 -13.10
N LEU A 443 -9.82 -11.25 -13.08
CA LEU A 443 -10.75 -11.27 -11.95
C LEU A 443 -11.42 -12.65 -11.79
N VAL A 444 -11.89 -13.21 -12.91
CA VAL A 444 -12.60 -14.50 -12.94
C VAL A 444 -11.64 -15.65 -12.64
N ALA A 445 -10.46 -15.68 -13.25
CA ALA A 445 -9.46 -16.72 -12.99
C ALA A 445 -9.02 -16.73 -11.52
N ARG A 446 -8.78 -15.55 -10.93
CA ARG A 446 -8.48 -15.41 -9.50
C ARG A 446 -9.63 -15.94 -8.63
N ALA A 447 -10.85 -15.54 -8.93
CA ALA A 447 -12.03 -15.93 -8.14
C ALA A 447 -12.33 -17.43 -8.24
N LEU A 448 -12.15 -18.03 -9.41
CA LEU A 448 -12.28 -19.48 -9.60
C LEU A 448 -11.19 -20.24 -8.84
N LEU A 449 -9.93 -19.78 -8.84
CA LEU A 449 -8.85 -20.38 -8.03
C LEU A 449 -9.18 -20.31 -6.53
N ASP A 450 -9.59 -19.15 -6.04
CA ASP A 450 -9.97 -18.97 -4.63
C ASP A 450 -11.18 -19.81 -4.22
N ARG A 451 -12.07 -20.14 -5.18
CA ARG A 451 -13.17 -21.07 -4.95
C ARG A 451 -12.70 -22.52 -4.97
N ALA A 452 -11.81 -22.89 -5.89
CA ALA A 452 -11.27 -24.25 -6.02
C ALA A 452 -10.46 -24.66 -4.78
N VAL A 453 -9.64 -23.75 -4.24
CA VAL A 453 -8.88 -23.99 -3.01
C VAL A 453 -9.79 -24.16 -1.79
N ARG A 454 -10.91 -23.43 -1.73
CA ARG A 454 -11.83 -23.43 -0.57
C ARG A 454 -12.86 -24.55 -0.59
N VAL A 455 -13.44 -24.84 -1.76
CA VAL A 455 -14.56 -25.80 -1.91
C VAL A 455 -14.08 -27.13 -2.49
N GLY A 456 -12.92 -27.13 -3.17
CA GLY A 456 -12.35 -28.30 -3.85
C GLY A 456 -12.33 -28.12 -5.38
N PRO A 457 -11.37 -28.76 -6.09
CA PRO A 457 -11.27 -28.70 -7.55
C PRO A 457 -12.46 -29.30 -8.31
N GLY A 458 -13.30 -30.11 -7.65
CA GLY A 458 -14.49 -30.72 -8.27
C GLY A 458 -15.50 -29.70 -8.83
N LEU A 459 -15.41 -28.42 -8.45
CA LEU A 459 -16.19 -27.36 -9.09
C LEU A 459 -15.94 -27.23 -10.61
N LEU A 460 -14.81 -27.74 -11.09
CA LEU A 460 -14.39 -27.70 -12.50
C LEU A 460 -14.88 -28.90 -13.31
N GLU A 461 -15.48 -29.92 -12.68
CA GLU A 461 -16.02 -31.10 -13.38
C GLU A 461 -17.03 -30.73 -14.49
N PRO A 462 -17.97 -29.78 -14.29
CA PRO A 462 -18.91 -29.37 -15.34
C PRO A 462 -18.25 -28.76 -16.59
N VAL A 463 -16.97 -28.37 -16.52
CA VAL A 463 -16.22 -27.88 -17.70
C VAL A 463 -16.02 -29.02 -18.71
N LEU A 464 -15.93 -30.27 -18.25
CA LEU A 464 -15.76 -31.45 -19.09
C LEU A 464 -17.03 -31.85 -19.84
N ASP A 465 -18.19 -31.37 -19.39
CA ASP A 465 -19.49 -31.61 -20.03
C ASP A 465 -19.76 -30.64 -21.19
N LEU A 466 -18.91 -29.63 -21.39
CA LEU A 466 -19.04 -28.71 -22.51
C LEU A 466 -18.79 -29.45 -23.82
N GLU A 467 -19.74 -29.34 -24.76
CA GLU A 467 -19.50 -29.75 -26.14
C GLU A 467 -18.35 -28.90 -26.66
N ILE A 468 -17.23 -29.54 -27.01
CA ILE A 468 -16.12 -28.76 -27.59
C ILE A 468 -16.38 -28.50 -29.05
N ASP A 469 -17.30 -27.59 -29.28
CA ASP A 469 -17.39 -26.84 -30.51
C ASP A 469 -16.17 -25.90 -30.61
N ASP A 470 -15.78 -25.48 -31.81
CA ASP A 470 -14.64 -24.58 -32.05
C ASP A 470 -14.87 -23.14 -31.50
N GLU A 471 -15.66 -23.00 -30.43
CA GLU A 471 -15.99 -21.76 -29.76
C GLU A 471 -14.82 -21.28 -28.88
N PRO A 472 -14.44 -19.99 -28.97
CA PRO A 472 -13.36 -19.43 -28.15
C PRO A 472 -13.61 -19.54 -26.64
N ALA A 473 -14.85 -19.37 -26.19
CA ALA A 473 -15.22 -19.41 -24.77
C ALA A 473 -14.92 -20.77 -24.14
N THR A 474 -15.27 -21.86 -24.83
CA THR A 474 -14.98 -23.24 -24.41
C THR A 474 -13.47 -23.48 -24.29
N ALA A 475 -12.69 -22.98 -25.25
CA ALA A 475 -11.23 -23.09 -25.17
C ALA A 475 -10.63 -22.29 -24.00
N ALA A 476 -11.16 -21.09 -23.73
CA ALA A 476 -10.70 -20.24 -22.63
C ALA A 476 -11.00 -20.85 -21.25
N VAL A 477 -12.20 -21.42 -21.05
CA VAL A 477 -12.54 -22.06 -19.77
C VAL A 477 -11.76 -23.36 -19.55
N LEU A 478 -11.47 -24.13 -20.59
CA LEU A 478 -10.63 -25.34 -20.50
C LEU A 478 -9.17 -25.00 -20.13
N ASP A 479 -8.60 -23.96 -20.74
CA ASP A 479 -7.27 -23.45 -20.36
C ASP A 479 -7.23 -22.99 -18.89
N ALA A 480 -8.23 -22.22 -18.47
CA ALA A 480 -8.35 -21.80 -17.08
C ALA A 480 -8.53 -22.99 -16.12
N ALA A 481 -9.32 -24.00 -16.49
CA ALA A 481 -9.54 -25.20 -15.68
C ALA A 481 -8.25 -26.00 -15.48
N LEU A 482 -7.41 -26.15 -16.53
CA LEU A 482 -6.08 -26.76 -16.41
C LEU A 482 -5.20 -26.00 -15.43
N ARG A 483 -5.09 -24.67 -15.62
CA ARG A 483 -4.29 -23.80 -14.76
C ARG A 483 -4.74 -23.89 -13.30
N ILE A 484 -6.04 -23.72 -13.05
CA ILE A 484 -6.60 -23.74 -11.70
C ILE A 484 -6.42 -25.11 -11.06
N THR A 485 -6.64 -26.21 -11.79
CA THR A 485 -6.46 -27.57 -11.26
C THR A 485 -5.01 -27.83 -10.88
N GLY A 486 -4.06 -27.51 -11.76
CA GLY A 486 -2.64 -27.66 -11.49
C GLY A 486 -2.17 -26.78 -10.33
N ILE A 487 -2.54 -25.50 -10.32
CA ILE A 487 -2.16 -24.59 -9.22
C ILE A 487 -2.83 -24.98 -7.89
N ALA A 488 -4.10 -25.41 -7.89
CA ALA A 488 -4.76 -25.89 -6.68
C ALA A 488 -4.04 -27.12 -6.10
N ARG A 489 -3.53 -28.04 -6.95
CA ARG A 489 -2.68 -29.17 -6.50
C ARG A 489 -1.41 -28.69 -5.82
N LEU A 490 -0.73 -27.70 -6.40
CA LEU A 490 0.47 -27.11 -5.82
C LEU A 490 0.20 -26.42 -4.46
N LEU A 491 -1.03 -25.96 -4.25
CA LEU A 491 -1.52 -25.41 -2.98
C LEU A 491 -2.06 -26.48 -2.01
N GLY A 492 -1.98 -27.77 -2.37
CA GLY A 492 -2.36 -28.90 -1.50
C GLY A 492 -3.76 -29.47 -1.71
N ALA A 493 -4.48 -29.07 -2.77
CA ALA A 493 -5.75 -29.70 -3.11
C ALA A 493 -5.57 -31.07 -3.78
N GLU A 494 -6.53 -31.98 -3.57
CA GLU A 494 -6.53 -33.34 -4.12
C GLU A 494 -7.68 -33.49 -5.15
N PRO A 495 -7.48 -33.09 -6.41
CA PRO A 495 -8.47 -33.33 -7.47
C PRO A 495 -8.61 -34.83 -7.76
N SER A 496 -9.81 -35.25 -8.18
CA SER A 496 -10.10 -36.62 -8.59
C SER A 496 -9.29 -37.03 -9.83
N GLN A 497 -8.97 -38.32 -9.95
CA GLN A 497 -8.25 -38.84 -11.12
C GLN A 497 -9.03 -38.59 -12.42
N GLU A 498 -10.36 -38.74 -12.38
CA GLU A 498 -11.26 -38.50 -13.51
C GLU A 498 -11.17 -37.05 -14.01
N LEU A 499 -11.19 -36.07 -13.10
CA LEU A 499 -11.03 -34.65 -13.45
C LEU A 499 -9.67 -34.38 -14.11
N LEU A 500 -8.59 -34.99 -13.60
CA LEU A 500 -7.23 -34.80 -14.13
C LEU A 500 -7.08 -35.41 -15.52
N GLU A 501 -7.59 -36.62 -15.71
CA GLU A 501 -7.56 -37.30 -17.00
C GLU A 501 -8.41 -36.58 -18.05
N GLY A 502 -9.60 -36.10 -17.65
CA GLY A 502 -10.49 -35.32 -18.49
C GLY A 502 -9.87 -33.99 -18.92
N ILE A 503 -9.46 -33.15 -17.96
CA ILE A 503 -8.87 -31.84 -18.28
C ILE A 503 -7.60 -31.99 -19.10
N TRP A 504 -6.74 -32.96 -18.78
CA TRP A 504 -5.53 -33.18 -19.56
C TRP A 504 -5.84 -33.54 -21.02
N SER A 505 -6.81 -34.44 -21.23
CA SER A 505 -7.17 -34.89 -22.57
C SER A 505 -7.72 -33.74 -23.42
N GLU A 506 -8.52 -32.86 -22.81
CA GLU A 506 -9.01 -31.66 -23.48
C GLU A 506 -7.93 -30.60 -23.73
N ALA A 507 -7.05 -30.38 -22.75
CA ALA A 507 -5.91 -29.48 -22.92
C ALA A 507 -4.97 -29.95 -24.04
N GLU A 508 -4.66 -31.25 -24.10
CA GLU A 508 -3.85 -31.85 -25.15
C GLU A 508 -4.48 -31.70 -26.54
N ARG A 509 -5.81 -31.81 -26.63
CA ARG A 509 -6.56 -31.61 -27.88
C ARG A 509 -6.53 -30.16 -28.35
N LEU A 510 -6.59 -29.20 -27.43
CA LEU A 510 -6.64 -27.76 -27.75
C LEU A 510 -5.27 -27.09 -27.89
N ALA A 511 -4.20 -27.66 -27.30
CA ALA A 511 -2.89 -27.04 -27.32
C ALA A 511 -2.34 -26.83 -28.74
N LEU A 512 -1.74 -25.66 -28.97
CA LEU A 512 -1.05 -25.33 -30.21
C LEU A 512 0.42 -25.73 -30.08
N CYS A 513 0.91 -26.49 -31.05
CA CYS A 513 2.29 -26.96 -31.10
C CYS A 513 2.88 -26.55 -32.45
N PHE A 514 3.91 -25.72 -32.42
CA PHE A 514 4.69 -25.32 -33.60
C PHE A 514 6.08 -25.96 -33.55
N GLU A 515 6.77 -25.98 -34.69
CA GLU A 515 8.16 -26.43 -34.74
C GLU A 515 9.04 -25.43 -33.96
N ASP A 516 9.93 -25.93 -33.11
CA ASP A 516 10.85 -25.15 -32.26
C ASP A 516 10.20 -24.18 -31.24
N GLU A 517 8.89 -24.24 -31.02
CA GLU A 517 8.20 -23.44 -29.99
C GLU A 517 7.66 -24.30 -28.85
N LEU A 518 7.48 -23.69 -27.67
CA LEU A 518 6.81 -24.35 -26.55
C LEU A 518 5.32 -24.51 -26.85
N PRO A 519 4.66 -25.58 -26.33
CA PRO A 519 3.21 -25.69 -26.43
C PRO A 519 2.51 -24.46 -25.85
N LEU A 520 1.55 -23.93 -26.60
CA LEU A 520 0.77 -22.75 -26.24
C LEU A 520 -0.70 -23.11 -26.01
N SER A 521 -1.38 -22.36 -25.14
CA SER A 521 -2.83 -22.40 -25.05
C SER A 521 -3.46 -21.87 -26.34
N ARG A 522 -4.62 -22.42 -26.73
CA ARG A 522 -5.34 -22.00 -27.96
C ARG A 522 -5.78 -20.55 -27.89
N VAL A 523 -6.20 -20.11 -26.70
CA VAL A 523 -6.51 -18.72 -26.38
C VAL A 523 -5.48 -18.27 -25.36
N GLN A 524 -4.66 -17.29 -25.73
CA GLN A 524 -3.84 -16.58 -24.76
C GLN A 524 -4.63 -15.36 -24.29
N ALA A 525 -5.01 -15.35 -23.01
CA ALA A 525 -5.49 -14.13 -22.41
C ALA A 525 -4.36 -13.09 -22.49
N ALA A 526 -4.61 -11.94 -23.12
CA ALA A 526 -3.61 -10.89 -23.20
C ALA A 526 -3.24 -10.48 -21.75
N PRO A 527 -1.97 -10.69 -21.30
CA PRO A 527 -1.61 -10.51 -19.89
C PRO A 527 -1.71 -9.04 -19.44
N ARG A 528 -1.91 -8.11 -20.38
CA ARG A 528 -1.96 -6.66 -20.17
C ARG A 528 -2.98 -6.04 -21.12
N GLY A 529 -4.25 -6.01 -20.71
CA GLY A 529 -5.19 -5.05 -21.31
C GLY A 529 -4.68 -3.62 -21.09
N PRO A 530 -5.09 -2.64 -21.92
CA PRO A 530 -4.71 -1.23 -21.79
C PRO A 530 -5.18 -0.54 -20.47
N SER A 531 -5.86 -1.25 -19.57
CA SER A 531 -6.44 -0.71 -18.34
C SER A 531 -5.94 -1.45 -17.08
N GLY A 532 -4.76 -1.06 -16.58
CA GLY A 532 -4.16 -1.63 -15.36
C GLY A 532 -4.85 -1.29 -14.03
N ALA A 533 -6.01 -0.63 -14.03
CA ALA A 533 -6.66 -0.09 -12.83
C ALA A 533 -7.39 -1.13 -11.98
N ASP A 534 -7.84 -2.22 -12.59
CA ASP A 534 -8.75 -3.20 -12.00
C ASP A 534 -8.39 -4.66 -12.36
N THR A 535 -7.17 -4.89 -12.85
CA THR A 535 -6.67 -6.26 -13.03
C THR A 535 -6.20 -6.83 -11.69
N ASP A 536 -6.53 -8.09 -11.43
CA ASP A 536 -5.99 -8.80 -10.28
C ASP A 536 -4.59 -9.31 -10.60
N ALA A 537 -3.58 -8.90 -9.84
CA ALA A 537 -2.20 -9.26 -10.12
C ALA A 537 -1.95 -10.78 -10.06
N LEU A 538 -2.59 -11.48 -9.12
CA LEU A 538 -2.48 -12.94 -9.02
C LEU A 538 -3.25 -13.63 -10.15
N GLY A 539 -4.41 -13.09 -10.53
CA GLY A 539 -5.15 -13.50 -11.72
C GLY A 539 -4.34 -13.35 -13.01
N ALA A 540 -3.63 -12.22 -13.16
CA ALA A 540 -2.73 -12.00 -14.30
C ALA A 540 -1.59 -13.02 -14.32
N THR A 541 -0.90 -13.24 -13.19
CA THR A 541 0.15 -14.27 -13.08
C THR A 541 -0.39 -15.67 -13.36
N LEU A 542 -1.62 -15.98 -12.96
CA LEU A 542 -2.27 -17.27 -13.24
C LEU A 542 -2.47 -17.51 -14.75
N LEU A 543 -2.69 -16.45 -15.52
CA LEU A 543 -2.93 -16.50 -16.97
C LEU A 543 -1.65 -16.44 -17.83
N GLU A 544 -0.48 -16.19 -17.21
CA GLU A 544 0.80 -16.17 -17.94
C GLU A 544 1.19 -17.55 -18.50
N ALA A 545 1.90 -17.58 -19.64
CA ALA A 545 2.29 -18.83 -20.29
C ALA A 545 3.09 -19.78 -19.37
N GLY A 546 4.00 -19.25 -18.54
CA GLY A 546 4.73 -20.05 -17.56
C GLY A 546 3.82 -20.76 -16.56
N THR A 547 2.70 -20.16 -16.17
CA THR A 547 1.74 -20.81 -15.26
C THR A 547 0.96 -21.93 -15.95
N PHE A 548 0.70 -21.83 -17.26
CA PHE A 548 0.15 -22.96 -18.04
C PHE A 548 1.10 -24.15 -18.02
N HIS A 549 2.39 -23.91 -18.30
CA HIS A 549 3.39 -24.98 -18.29
C HIS A 549 3.56 -25.61 -16.90
N LEU A 550 3.59 -24.79 -15.85
CA LEU A 550 3.66 -25.24 -14.47
C LEU A 550 2.44 -26.11 -14.10
N ALA A 551 1.23 -25.66 -14.45
CA ALA A 551 0.01 -26.39 -14.16
C ALA A 551 -0.05 -27.71 -14.94
N ALA A 552 0.35 -27.71 -16.21
CA ALA A 552 0.43 -28.93 -17.03
C ALA A 552 1.41 -29.95 -16.42
N LEU A 553 2.60 -29.54 -15.98
CA LEU A 553 3.53 -30.40 -15.26
C LEU A 553 2.92 -30.97 -13.98
N SER A 554 2.19 -30.15 -13.21
CA SER A 554 1.56 -30.58 -11.96
C SER A 554 0.41 -31.57 -12.16
N VAL A 555 -0.36 -31.42 -13.25
CA VAL A 555 -1.44 -32.34 -13.61
C VAL A 555 -0.86 -33.64 -14.15
N SER A 556 0.15 -33.57 -15.02
CA SER A 556 0.74 -34.75 -15.66
C SER A 556 1.48 -35.68 -14.70
N GLU A 557 1.89 -35.19 -13.53
CA GLU A 557 2.62 -35.95 -12.50
C GLU A 557 1.93 -37.24 -12.09
N VAL A 558 0.60 -37.24 -12.03
CA VAL A 558 -0.20 -38.39 -11.57
C VAL A 558 -0.90 -39.12 -12.72
N LEU A 559 -0.61 -38.73 -13.96
CA LEU A 559 -1.09 -39.46 -15.12
C LEU A 559 -0.17 -40.65 -15.38
N GLY A 560 -0.74 -41.78 -15.81
CA GLY A 560 0.06 -42.94 -16.22
C GLY A 560 0.94 -42.67 -17.46
N PRO A 561 1.78 -43.64 -17.86
CA PRO A 561 2.68 -43.48 -19.00
C PRO A 561 1.93 -43.13 -20.30
N ARG A 562 2.23 -41.97 -20.89
CA ARG A 562 1.60 -41.50 -22.14
C ARG A 562 2.55 -41.64 -23.32
N LYS A 563 2.28 -42.61 -24.20
CA LYS A 563 3.04 -42.77 -25.45
C LYS A 563 2.49 -41.81 -26.51
N ARG A 564 3.36 -41.00 -27.14
CA ARG A 564 3.05 -40.12 -28.29
C ARG A 564 2.10 -38.96 -27.98
N THR A 565 2.42 -38.17 -26.94
CA THR A 565 1.73 -36.90 -26.68
C THR A 565 2.35 -35.75 -27.47
N ARG A 566 1.55 -34.77 -27.86
CA ARG A 566 2.03 -33.49 -28.43
C ARG A 566 2.67 -32.58 -27.36
N LEU A 567 2.40 -32.86 -26.09
CA LEU A 567 2.88 -32.11 -24.92
C LEU A 567 4.06 -32.81 -24.24
N ALA A 568 4.94 -33.48 -25.00
CA ALA A 568 6.00 -34.35 -24.44
C ALA A 568 6.88 -33.65 -23.39
N ALA A 569 7.26 -32.39 -23.63
CA ALA A 569 8.05 -31.60 -22.68
C ALA A 569 7.35 -31.33 -21.33
N LEU A 570 6.03 -31.52 -21.26
CA LEU A 570 5.20 -31.32 -20.07
C LEU A 570 4.81 -32.65 -19.40
N VAL A 571 5.37 -33.79 -19.83
CA VAL A 571 5.14 -35.13 -19.23
C VAL A 571 6.48 -35.85 -18.95
N PRO A 572 7.41 -35.23 -18.19
CA PRO A 572 8.75 -35.80 -18.00
C PRO A 572 8.80 -37.07 -17.11
N TRP A 573 7.70 -37.42 -16.46
CA TRP A 573 7.65 -38.36 -15.32
C TRP A 573 7.99 -39.82 -15.64
N HIS A 574 8.00 -40.19 -16.92
CA HIS A 574 8.28 -41.56 -17.37
C HIS A 574 9.48 -41.65 -18.32
N ASP A 575 10.17 -40.53 -18.53
CA ASP A 575 11.36 -40.47 -19.37
C ASP A 575 12.61 -40.82 -18.56
N SER A 576 13.69 -41.19 -19.27
CA SER A 576 15.00 -41.46 -18.66
C SER A 576 15.98 -40.30 -18.82
N GLN A 577 15.62 -39.29 -19.64
CA GLN A 577 16.43 -38.14 -19.98
C GLN A 577 15.54 -36.92 -20.17
N PRO A 578 16.05 -35.69 -19.92
CA PRO A 578 15.27 -34.48 -20.07
C PRO A 578 14.95 -34.21 -21.55
N HIS A 579 13.72 -33.79 -21.82
CA HIS A 579 13.33 -33.30 -23.15
C HIS A 579 14.09 -32.00 -23.49
N ALA A 580 14.51 -31.82 -24.74
CA ALA A 580 15.31 -30.65 -25.15
C ALA A 580 14.65 -29.29 -24.84
N ALA A 581 13.31 -29.24 -24.93
CA ALA A 581 12.53 -28.04 -24.63
C ALA A 581 12.32 -27.75 -23.13
N LEU A 582 12.68 -28.67 -22.22
CA LEU A 582 12.38 -28.52 -20.78
C LEU A 582 13.06 -27.29 -20.16
N ALA A 583 14.26 -26.95 -20.62
CA ALA A 583 14.95 -25.75 -20.15
C ALA A 583 14.14 -24.47 -20.49
N ALA A 584 13.59 -24.38 -21.70
CA ALA A 584 12.75 -23.26 -22.12
C ALA A 584 11.41 -23.23 -21.34
N VAL A 585 10.83 -24.40 -21.05
CA VAL A 585 9.68 -24.52 -20.14
C VAL A 585 10.01 -23.91 -18.78
N TYR A 586 11.18 -24.21 -18.21
CA TYR A 586 11.61 -23.64 -16.94
C TYR A 586 11.91 -22.14 -17.01
N ASP A 587 12.45 -21.63 -18.12
CA ASP A 587 12.62 -20.19 -18.32
C ASP A 587 11.25 -19.47 -18.29
N ALA A 588 10.22 -20.03 -18.92
CA ALA A 588 8.85 -19.49 -18.88
C ALA A 588 8.24 -19.55 -17.47
N ILE A 589 8.40 -20.68 -16.76
CA ILE A 589 7.94 -20.83 -15.36
C ILE A 589 8.65 -19.82 -14.45
N HIS A 590 9.96 -19.65 -14.60
CA HIS A 590 10.74 -18.73 -13.78
C HIS A 590 10.25 -17.28 -13.95
N ALA A 591 9.96 -16.86 -15.19
CA ALA A 591 9.36 -15.56 -15.46
C ALA A 591 8.01 -15.37 -14.75
N ALA A 592 7.14 -16.39 -14.78
CA ALA A 592 5.84 -16.34 -14.10
C ALA A 592 5.93 -16.37 -12.56
N LEU A 593 7.04 -16.86 -12.00
CA LEU A 593 7.27 -16.88 -10.56
C LEU A 593 7.94 -15.60 -10.02
N ALA A 594 8.30 -14.64 -10.88
CA ALA A 594 8.99 -13.41 -10.50
C ALA A 594 8.19 -12.55 -9.50
N SER A 595 6.85 -12.58 -9.58
CA SER A 595 5.97 -11.90 -8.61
C SER A 595 5.88 -12.59 -7.24
N ALA A 596 6.56 -13.73 -7.08
CA ALA A 596 6.49 -14.63 -5.93
C ALA A 596 5.05 -14.99 -5.52
N PRO A 597 4.26 -15.59 -6.44
CA PRO A 597 2.87 -15.95 -6.15
C PRO A 597 2.80 -17.04 -5.06
N PRO A 598 1.64 -17.23 -4.41
CA PRO A 598 1.47 -18.19 -3.31
C PRO A 598 1.86 -19.64 -3.66
N TRP A 599 1.79 -20.03 -4.93
CA TRP A 599 2.15 -21.36 -5.42
C TRP A 599 3.64 -21.52 -5.76
N ARG A 600 4.50 -20.52 -5.54
CA ARG A 600 5.94 -20.61 -5.82
C ARG A 600 6.60 -21.78 -5.09
N GLU A 601 6.32 -21.96 -3.80
CA GLU A 601 6.88 -23.07 -3.04
C GLU A 601 6.47 -24.44 -3.63
N GLY A 602 5.19 -24.59 -3.98
CA GLY A 602 4.70 -25.78 -4.66
C GLY A 602 5.39 -26.02 -6.00
N ALA A 603 5.65 -24.95 -6.77
CA ALA A 603 6.37 -25.01 -8.03
C ALA A 603 7.81 -25.49 -7.87
N ILE A 604 8.56 -24.95 -6.89
CA ILE A 604 9.93 -25.38 -6.60
C ILE A 604 9.96 -26.86 -6.17
N ARG A 605 8.99 -27.28 -5.35
CA ARG A 605 8.86 -28.70 -4.98
C ARG A 605 8.54 -29.60 -6.18
N LEU A 606 7.74 -29.13 -7.13
CA LEU A 606 7.44 -29.86 -8.36
C LEU A 606 8.70 -30.02 -9.23
N VAL A 607 9.43 -28.93 -9.47
CA VAL A 607 10.70 -28.93 -10.20
C VAL A 607 11.72 -29.88 -9.55
N ALA A 608 11.82 -29.87 -8.22
CA ALA A 608 12.69 -30.79 -7.49
C ALA A 608 12.34 -32.27 -7.76
N ARG A 609 11.05 -32.61 -7.88
CA ARG A 609 10.59 -33.96 -8.22
C ARG A 609 10.86 -34.31 -9.67
N VAL A 610 10.65 -33.38 -10.61
CA VAL A 610 11.03 -33.59 -12.02
C VAL A 610 12.53 -33.88 -12.13
N ARG A 611 13.38 -33.07 -11.49
CA ARG A 611 14.83 -33.29 -11.46
C ARG A 611 15.21 -34.65 -10.88
N ALA A 612 14.52 -35.11 -9.84
CA ALA A 612 14.78 -36.42 -9.25
C ALA A 612 14.47 -37.60 -10.20
N VAL A 613 13.58 -37.41 -11.18
CA VAL A 613 13.20 -38.44 -12.16
C VAL A 613 14.14 -38.43 -13.37
N ILE A 614 14.38 -37.25 -13.96
CA ILE A 614 15.07 -37.14 -15.26
C ILE A 614 16.43 -36.43 -15.21
N GLY A 615 16.85 -35.94 -14.05
CA GLY A 615 18.04 -35.11 -13.89
C GLY A 615 17.82 -33.64 -14.30
N ASN A 616 18.93 -32.91 -14.44
CA ASN A 616 18.93 -31.47 -14.74
C ASN A 616 18.52 -31.17 -16.19
N ALA A 617 17.68 -30.16 -16.39
CA ALA A 617 17.10 -29.81 -17.69
C ALA A 617 18.14 -29.45 -18.78
N ARG A 618 19.29 -28.86 -18.40
CA ARG A 618 20.39 -28.50 -19.32
C ARG A 618 21.58 -29.47 -19.24
N GLY A 619 21.36 -30.67 -18.68
CA GLY A 619 22.39 -31.69 -18.45
C GLY A 619 23.01 -31.64 -17.05
N PRO A 620 23.75 -32.69 -16.65
CA PRO A 620 24.14 -32.94 -15.25
C PRO A 620 24.92 -31.77 -14.63
N ASP A 621 25.83 -31.16 -15.37
CA ASP A 621 26.72 -30.12 -14.83
C ASP A 621 26.12 -28.71 -14.86
N ARG A 622 24.90 -28.52 -15.38
CA ARG A 622 24.30 -27.20 -15.62
C ARG A 622 22.85 -27.13 -15.09
N PRO A 623 22.65 -27.04 -13.77
CA PRO A 623 21.32 -26.80 -13.21
C PRO A 623 20.72 -25.50 -13.72
N HIS A 624 19.43 -25.54 -14.03
CA HIS A 624 18.61 -24.36 -14.26
C HIS A 624 18.41 -23.55 -12.97
N VAL A 625 18.07 -22.26 -13.05
CA VAL A 625 17.84 -21.39 -11.88
C VAL A 625 16.83 -21.99 -10.89
N LEU A 626 15.76 -22.63 -11.40
CA LEU A 626 14.72 -23.30 -10.60
C LEU A 626 15.15 -24.64 -9.99
N GLU A 627 16.26 -25.24 -10.46
CA GLU A 627 16.77 -26.53 -9.99
C GLU A 627 17.77 -26.35 -8.83
N TRP A 628 18.40 -25.19 -8.72
CA TRP A 628 19.38 -24.88 -7.65
C TRP A 628 18.86 -25.08 -6.22
N PRO A 629 17.60 -24.72 -5.88
CA PRO A 629 17.07 -25.05 -4.57
C PRO A 629 17.13 -26.55 -4.26
N ALA A 630 16.78 -27.40 -5.24
CA ALA A 630 16.81 -28.84 -5.08
C ALA A 630 18.24 -29.39 -4.99
N GLU A 631 19.14 -28.91 -5.85
CA GLU A 631 20.57 -29.25 -5.84
C GLU A 631 21.18 -29.00 -4.45
N ILE A 632 21.03 -27.78 -3.92
CA ILE A 632 21.59 -27.38 -2.63
C ILE A 632 20.97 -28.20 -1.50
N VAL A 633 19.64 -28.37 -1.49
CA VAL A 633 18.97 -29.11 -0.41
C VAL A 633 19.27 -30.61 -0.47
N ASP A 634 19.43 -31.19 -1.66
CA ASP A 634 19.89 -32.58 -1.82
C ASP A 634 21.32 -32.73 -1.29
N GLU A 635 22.25 -31.84 -1.65
CA GLU A 635 23.62 -31.92 -1.16
C GLU A 635 23.71 -31.74 0.37
N VAL A 636 22.90 -30.85 0.95
CA VAL A 636 22.77 -30.72 2.42
C VAL A 636 22.24 -32.00 3.03
N HIS A 637 21.19 -32.58 2.44
CA HIS A 637 20.54 -33.79 2.98
C HIS A 637 21.47 -35.01 2.96
N HIS A 638 22.33 -35.11 1.94
CA HIS A 638 23.31 -36.19 1.80
C HIS A 638 24.69 -35.88 2.40
N GLU A 639 24.84 -34.73 3.08
CA GLU A 639 26.10 -34.29 3.70
C GLU A 639 27.29 -34.18 2.71
N VAL A 640 27.01 -33.76 1.48
CA VAL A 640 28.02 -33.62 0.40
C VAL A 640 28.10 -32.20 -0.16
N LEU A 641 27.52 -31.22 0.53
CA LEU A 641 27.53 -29.81 0.09
C LEU A 641 28.95 -29.30 -0.10
N SER A 642 29.24 -28.80 -1.31
CA SER A 642 30.54 -28.23 -1.65
C SER A 642 30.51 -26.71 -1.77
N ILE A 643 31.62 -26.04 -1.46
CA ILE A 643 31.76 -24.60 -1.65
C ILE A 643 31.64 -24.23 -3.14
N GLU A 644 32.15 -25.09 -4.03
CA GLU A 644 32.09 -24.91 -5.48
C GLU A 644 30.63 -24.90 -5.99
N THR A 645 29.78 -25.78 -5.46
CA THR A 645 28.33 -25.79 -5.76
C THR A 645 27.71 -24.44 -5.46
N LEU A 646 27.98 -23.88 -4.27
CA LEU A 646 27.41 -22.61 -3.85
C LEU A 646 27.98 -21.41 -4.59
N GLU A 647 29.25 -21.44 -4.96
CA GLU A 647 29.88 -20.36 -5.75
C GLU A 647 29.33 -20.29 -7.17
N ARG A 648 28.94 -21.43 -7.75
CA ARG A 648 28.27 -21.50 -9.05
C ARG A 648 26.81 -21.04 -9.02
N ALA A 649 26.15 -21.10 -7.86
CA ALA A 649 24.74 -20.77 -7.74
C ALA A 649 24.47 -19.26 -7.99
N PRO A 650 23.31 -18.89 -8.58
CA PRO A 650 22.93 -17.50 -8.76
C PRO A 650 22.49 -16.91 -7.41
N LEU A 651 23.43 -16.25 -6.72
CA LEU A 651 23.21 -15.66 -5.39
C LEU A 651 22.19 -14.52 -5.42
N SER A 652 20.91 -14.88 -5.28
CA SER A 652 19.79 -13.97 -5.21
C SER A 652 18.99 -14.20 -3.92
N GLY A 653 18.27 -13.18 -3.46
CA GLY A 653 17.34 -13.33 -2.33
C GLY A 653 16.22 -14.33 -2.60
N GLU A 654 15.88 -14.55 -3.87
CA GLU A 654 14.92 -15.57 -4.30
C GLU A 654 15.44 -16.99 -4.07
N LEU A 655 16.69 -17.27 -4.46
CA LEU A 655 17.31 -18.58 -4.25
C LEU A 655 17.32 -18.96 -2.78
N VAL A 656 17.72 -18.04 -1.89
CA VAL A 656 17.77 -18.29 -0.44
C VAL A 656 16.37 -18.62 0.10
N ARG A 657 15.35 -17.88 -0.33
CA ARG A 657 13.95 -18.13 0.05
C ARG A 657 13.50 -19.53 -0.37
N ASP A 658 13.78 -19.91 -1.62
CA ASP A 658 13.36 -21.18 -2.20
C ASP A 658 14.11 -22.38 -1.58
N VAL A 659 15.42 -22.24 -1.31
CA VAL A 659 16.23 -23.23 -0.58
C VAL A 659 15.64 -23.48 0.81
N LEU A 660 15.33 -22.41 1.56
CA LEU A 660 14.79 -22.54 2.91
C LEU A 660 13.37 -23.13 2.92
N ALA A 661 12.54 -22.78 1.93
CA ALA A 661 11.21 -23.36 1.79
C ALA A 661 11.29 -24.87 1.49
N LEU A 662 12.12 -25.26 0.53
CA LEU A 662 12.31 -26.67 0.18
C LEU A 662 12.98 -27.48 1.31
N ALA A 663 13.96 -26.90 2.01
CA ALA A 663 14.59 -27.50 3.18
C ALA A 663 13.56 -27.82 4.27
N ARG A 664 12.69 -26.85 4.61
CA ARG A 664 11.60 -27.06 5.59
C ARG A 664 10.65 -28.17 5.16
N ALA A 665 10.26 -28.20 3.88
CA ALA A 665 9.40 -29.25 3.33
C ALA A 665 10.02 -30.65 3.42
N ARG A 666 11.35 -30.74 3.51
CA ARG A 666 12.12 -31.99 3.71
C ARG A 666 12.59 -32.21 5.15
N GLY A 667 12.09 -31.44 6.12
CA GLY A 667 12.41 -31.59 7.54
C GLY A 667 13.79 -31.04 7.95
N LEU A 668 14.45 -30.27 7.09
CA LEU A 668 15.72 -29.60 7.42
C LEU A 668 15.44 -28.20 7.99
N SER A 669 16.19 -27.84 9.04
CA SER A 669 16.14 -26.51 9.63
C SER A 669 17.01 -25.51 8.86
N PRO A 670 16.72 -24.20 8.89
CA PRO A 670 17.62 -23.17 8.37
C PRO A 670 19.04 -23.28 8.95
N ARG A 671 19.13 -23.64 10.24
CA ARG A 671 20.40 -23.91 10.92
C ARG A 671 21.19 -25.06 10.28
N ALA A 672 20.52 -26.15 9.90
CA ALA A 672 21.19 -27.28 9.26
C ALA A 672 21.80 -26.88 7.91
N VAL A 673 21.07 -26.08 7.11
CA VAL A 673 21.57 -25.55 5.83
C VAL A 673 22.80 -24.66 6.05
N ALA A 674 22.75 -23.73 7.01
CA ALA A 674 23.89 -22.87 7.33
C ALA A 674 25.08 -23.65 7.88
N HIS A 675 24.85 -24.63 8.75
CA HIS A 675 25.91 -25.49 9.28
C HIS A 675 26.61 -26.30 8.17
N ALA A 676 25.85 -26.85 7.22
CA ALA A 676 26.42 -27.55 6.07
C ALA A 676 27.33 -26.63 5.24
N PHE A 677 26.92 -25.36 5.04
CA PHE A 677 27.80 -24.37 4.42
C PHE A 677 29.10 -24.18 5.21
N TRP A 678 29.01 -23.95 6.52
CA TRP A 678 30.18 -23.68 7.34
C TRP A 678 31.14 -24.87 7.38
N GLN A 679 30.60 -26.08 7.45
CA GLN A 679 31.39 -27.31 7.34
C GLN A 679 32.12 -27.37 5.99
N SER A 680 31.40 -27.16 4.88
CA SER A 680 31.96 -27.17 3.54
C SER A 680 33.07 -26.12 3.34
N TRP A 681 32.86 -24.90 3.85
CA TRP A 681 33.85 -23.82 3.83
C TRP A 681 35.12 -24.19 4.59
N GLU A 682 34.99 -24.86 5.75
CA GLU A 682 36.14 -25.34 6.50
C GLU A 682 36.88 -26.50 5.83
N GLU A 683 36.15 -27.47 5.26
CA GLU A 683 36.71 -28.59 4.52
C GLU A 683 37.47 -28.13 3.26
N ALA A 684 36.99 -27.06 2.62
CA ALA A 684 37.67 -26.40 1.50
C ALA A 684 38.90 -25.57 1.89
N GLY A 685 39.28 -25.56 3.18
CA GLY A 685 40.45 -24.82 3.66
C GLY A 685 40.20 -23.31 3.83
N ARG A 686 38.95 -22.90 4.07
CA ARG A 686 38.53 -21.52 4.37
C ARG A 686 38.85 -20.51 3.25
N PRO A 687 38.40 -20.77 2.01
CA PRO A 687 38.67 -19.86 0.91
C PRO A 687 38.02 -18.49 1.15
N THR A 688 38.63 -17.44 0.59
CA THR A 688 37.94 -16.16 0.44
C THR A 688 36.80 -16.35 -0.54
N THR A 689 35.58 -16.01 -0.13
CA THR A 689 34.39 -16.23 -0.95
C THR A 689 33.42 -15.07 -0.83
N ARG A 690 32.78 -14.72 -1.97
CA ARG A 690 31.71 -13.70 -2.03
C ARG A 690 30.51 -14.05 -1.16
N LEU A 691 30.34 -15.33 -0.80
CA LEU A 691 29.22 -15.82 0.01
C LEU A 691 29.19 -15.20 1.42
N LEU A 692 30.37 -14.84 1.93
CA LEU A 692 30.58 -14.26 3.26
C LEU A 692 30.54 -12.72 3.27
N GLU A 693 30.41 -12.06 2.12
CA GLU A 693 30.29 -10.61 2.05
C GLU A 693 28.97 -10.15 2.70
N PRO A 694 28.93 -9.05 3.47
CA PRO A 694 27.70 -8.57 4.10
C PRO A 694 26.57 -8.25 3.11
N THR A 695 26.92 -7.95 1.86
CA THR A 695 25.99 -7.68 0.75
C THR A 695 25.42 -8.95 0.10
N SER A 696 25.95 -10.13 0.45
CA SER A 696 25.45 -11.42 -0.05
C SER A 696 24.05 -11.72 0.46
N ALA A 697 23.19 -12.24 -0.40
CA ALA A 697 21.84 -12.69 -0.03
C ALA A 697 21.84 -13.82 1.01
N LEU A 698 22.92 -14.61 1.07
CA LEU A 698 23.08 -15.70 2.04
C LEU A 698 23.61 -15.23 3.40
N ALA A 699 24.29 -14.08 3.46
CA ALA A 699 24.98 -13.63 4.67
C ALA A 699 24.06 -13.60 5.92
N PRO A 700 22.82 -13.08 5.86
CA PRO A 700 21.93 -13.10 7.02
C PRO A 700 21.70 -14.52 7.56
N LEU A 701 21.46 -15.50 6.69
CA LEU A 701 21.25 -16.91 7.09
C LEU A 701 22.53 -17.51 7.70
N LEU A 702 23.67 -17.28 7.06
CA LEU A 702 24.95 -17.89 7.42
C LEU A 702 25.45 -17.36 8.77
N PHE A 703 25.47 -16.04 8.97
CA PHE A 703 25.97 -15.42 10.20
C PHE A 703 24.99 -15.56 11.37
N GLN A 704 23.68 -15.63 11.11
CA GLN A 704 22.69 -15.93 12.15
C GLN A 704 22.89 -17.32 12.76
N HIS A 705 23.41 -18.27 11.98
CA HIS A 705 23.63 -19.66 12.39
C HIS A 705 25.11 -20.06 12.32
N LEU A 706 26.02 -19.10 12.51
CA LEU A 706 27.45 -19.36 12.55
C LEU A 706 27.79 -20.23 13.78
N PRO A 707 28.34 -21.45 13.60
CA PRO A 707 28.68 -22.31 14.73
C PRO A 707 29.78 -21.69 15.58
N GLY A 708 29.62 -21.76 16.91
CA GLY A 708 30.58 -21.17 17.84
C GLY A 708 32.01 -21.66 17.64
N ALA A 709 32.21 -22.95 17.35
CA ALA A 709 33.53 -23.54 17.12
C ALA A 709 34.19 -23.06 15.81
N VAL A 710 33.40 -22.66 14.81
CA VAL A 710 33.92 -22.08 13.56
C VAL A 710 34.38 -20.65 13.85
N LEU A 711 33.54 -19.86 14.52
CA LEU A 711 33.88 -18.50 14.93
C LEU A 711 35.12 -18.45 15.84
N GLU A 712 35.22 -19.36 16.81
CA GLU A 712 36.36 -19.45 17.73
C GLU A 712 37.67 -19.66 16.98
N ARG A 713 37.68 -20.57 16.00
CA ARG A 713 38.85 -20.82 15.15
C ARG A 713 39.14 -19.68 14.18
N TRP A 714 38.11 -18.95 13.74
CA TRP A 714 38.26 -17.79 12.86
C TRP A 714 38.88 -16.60 13.62
N LEU A 715 38.35 -16.29 14.81
CA LEU A 715 38.87 -15.24 15.70
C LEU A 715 40.22 -15.58 16.34
N GLY A 716 40.56 -16.88 16.43
CA GLY A 716 41.85 -17.34 16.91
C GLY A 716 43.02 -17.11 15.92
N GLN A 717 42.74 -16.68 14.69
CA GLN A 717 43.77 -16.34 13.70
C GLN A 717 44.19 -14.86 13.87
N THR A 718 45.49 -14.58 13.76
CA THR A 718 46.10 -13.25 14.03
C THR A 718 45.76 -12.14 13.04
N GLU A 719 44.95 -12.41 12.01
CA GLU A 719 44.54 -11.39 11.04
C GLU A 719 43.38 -10.54 11.58
N ALA A 720 43.34 -9.26 11.22
CA ALA A 720 42.25 -8.38 11.57
C ALA A 720 40.98 -8.78 10.78
N VAL A 721 40.17 -9.67 11.37
CA VAL A 721 38.92 -10.12 10.78
C VAL A 721 37.83 -9.09 11.02
N THR A 722 37.25 -8.55 9.94
CA THR A 722 36.04 -7.72 10.02
C THR A 722 34.81 -8.63 9.98
N LEU A 723 34.03 -8.68 11.06
CA LEU A 723 32.79 -9.45 11.12
C LEU A 723 31.57 -8.55 10.92
N PRO A 724 30.51 -9.01 10.22
CA PRO A 724 29.25 -8.29 10.15
C PRO A 724 28.47 -8.51 11.46
N TYR A 725 28.82 -7.74 12.50
CA TYR A 725 28.26 -7.89 13.85
C TYR A 725 26.74 -7.83 13.88
N GLU A 726 26.11 -7.03 13.01
CA GLU A 726 24.66 -6.89 12.90
C GLU A 726 23.94 -8.19 12.49
N LEU A 727 24.66 -9.13 11.87
CA LEU A 727 24.10 -10.39 11.36
C LEU A 727 24.37 -11.58 12.29
N LEU A 728 25.17 -11.43 13.34
CA LEU A 728 25.54 -12.53 14.22
C LEU A 728 24.36 -13.00 15.08
N GLY A 729 24.16 -14.31 15.12
CA GLY A 729 23.19 -14.95 16.03
C GLY A 729 23.69 -15.05 17.47
N GLU A 730 22.79 -15.44 18.37
CA GLU A 730 23.04 -15.55 19.82
C GLU A 730 24.21 -16.48 20.17
N GLU A 731 24.27 -17.67 19.55
CA GLU A 731 25.35 -18.64 19.78
C GLU A 731 26.73 -18.08 19.39
N ALA A 732 26.80 -17.39 18.26
CA ALA A 732 28.01 -16.72 17.80
C ALA A 732 28.41 -15.62 18.78
N TRP A 733 27.46 -14.83 19.29
CA TRP A 733 27.72 -13.80 20.29
C TRP A 733 28.30 -14.36 21.60
N HIS A 734 27.78 -15.49 22.10
CA HIS A 734 28.31 -16.14 23.31
C HIS A 734 29.79 -16.56 23.21
N VAL A 735 30.27 -16.81 21.99
CA VAL A 735 31.69 -17.07 21.71
C VAL A 735 32.43 -15.77 21.49
N ALA A 736 31.89 -14.86 20.68
CA ALA A 736 32.53 -13.60 20.30
C ALA A 736 32.94 -12.75 21.52
N VAL A 737 32.10 -12.68 22.56
CA VAL A 737 32.38 -11.92 23.79
C VAL A 737 33.55 -12.44 24.62
N ARG A 738 34.12 -13.60 24.27
CA ARG A 738 35.32 -14.15 24.92
C ARG A 738 36.61 -13.59 24.32
N PHE A 739 36.52 -12.94 23.15
CA PHE A 739 37.67 -12.45 22.40
C PHE A 739 37.91 -10.96 22.63
N PRO A 740 39.12 -10.55 23.09
CA PRO A 740 39.44 -9.14 23.33
C PRO A 740 39.27 -8.25 22.10
N ALA A 741 39.54 -8.76 20.90
CA ALA A 741 39.39 -8.01 19.65
C ALA A 741 37.94 -7.58 19.39
N VAL A 742 36.96 -8.42 19.74
CA VAL A 742 35.53 -8.11 19.60
C VAL A 742 35.06 -7.18 20.71
N VAL A 743 35.45 -7.45 21.96
CA VAL A 743 35.06 -6.64 23.13
C VAL A 743 35.68 -5.23 23.09
N GLY A 744 36.83 -5.07 22.44
CA GLY A 744 37.45 -3.76 22.21
C GLY A 744 36.85 -2.97 21.06
N ASP A 745 36.02 -3.57 20.20
CA ASP A 745 35.40 -2.91 19.05
C ASP A 745 34.08 -2.22 19.46
N ALA A 746 34.01 -0.91 19.26
CA ALA A 746 32.82 -0.11 19.54
C ALA A 746 31.62 -0.52 18.67
N ASN A 747 31.84 -0.97 17.44
CA ASN A 747 30.77 -1.43 16.54
C ASN A 747 30.17 -2.74 17.05
N ALA A 748 31.00 -3.68 17.50
CA ALA A 748 30.53 -4.93 18.10
C ALA A 748 29.70 -4.66 19.37
N LEU A 749 30.20 -3.83 20.28
CA LEU A 749 29.49 -3.46 21.50
C LEU A 749 28.21 -2.66 21.23
N ALA A 750 28.11 -1.96 20.10
CA ALA A 750 26.92 -1.19 19.75
C ALA A 750 25.72 -2.09 19.42
N VAL A 751 25.96 -3.31 18.96
CA VAL A 751 24.91 -4.27 18.54
C VAL A 751 24.85 -5.53 19.41
N LEU A 752 25.81 -5.75 20.32
CA LEU A 752 25.80 -6.86 21.27
C LEU A 752 24.49 -6.89 22.10
N PRO A 753 23.87 -8.07 22.34
CA PRO A 753 22.73 -8.20 23.25
C PRO A 753 23.03 -7.66 24.65
N VAL A 754 22.03 -7.03 25.30
CA VAL A 754 22.23 -6.30 26.57
C VAL A 754 22.64 -7.25 27.69
N GLU A 755 22.10 -8.46 27.70
CA GLU A 755 22.41 -9.52 28.67
C GLU A 755 23.89 -9.93 28.61
N LEU A 756 24.49 -9.85 27.42
CA LEU A 756 25.91 -10.14 27.22
C LEU A 756 26.80 -8.93 27.53
N LEU A 757 26.30 -7.70 27.39
CA LEU A 757 27.03 -6.50 27.82
C LEU A 757 27.31 -6.53 29.33
N GLU A 758 26.35 -6.97 30.15
CA GLU A 758 26.56 -7.14 31.59
C GLU A 758 27.67 -8.17 31.87
N THR A 759 27.68 -9.28 31.12
CA THR A 759 28.73 -10.30 31.23
C THR A 759 30.11 -9.74 30.85
N VAL A 760 30.18 -8.89 29.83
CA VAL A 760 31.42 -8.17 29.44
C VAL A 760 31.89 -7.26 30.58
N VAL A 761 30.96 -6.49 31.18
CA VAL A 761 31.26 -5.59 32.31
C VAL A 761 31.72 -6.37 33.55
N GLN A 762 31.16 -7.55 33.81
CA GLN A 762 31.62 -8.42 34.91
C GLN A 762 33.01 -9.03 34.66
N ARG A 763 33.44 -9.13 33.41
CA ARG A 763 34.72 -9.74 33.00
C ARG A 763 35.76 -8.72 32.54
N LEU A 764 35.61 -7.44 32.84
CA LEU A 764 36.53 -6.38 32.43
C LEU A 764 38.00 -6.65 32.78
N ARG A 765 38.27 -7.37 33.89
CA ARG A 765 39.62 -7.80 34.28
C ARG A 765 40.32 -8.65 33.20
N ALA A 766 39.56 -9.35 32.37
CA ALA A 766 40.09 -10.18 31.29
C ALA A 766 40.39 -9.39 30.01
N PHE A 767 40.04 -8.09 29.94
CA PHE A 767 40.13 -7.28 28.73
C PHE A 767 40.97 -6.03 28.98
N SER A 768 42.20 -6.01 28.46
CA SER A 768 43.07 -4.83 28.57
C SER A 768 42.69 -3.78 27.52
N GLY A 769 42.18 -2.62 27.97
CA GLY A 769 42.02 -1.42 27.14
C GLY A 769 40.75 -1.41 26.27
N LEU A 770 39.64 -0.93 26.84
CA LEU A 770 38.34 -0.81 26.15
C LEU A 770 38.24 0.35 25.14
N GLY A 771 39.17 1.31 25.17
CA GLY A 771 39.20 2.45 24.24
C GLY A 771 37.84 3.14 24.08
N ALA A 772 37.38 3.30 22.83
CA ALA A 772 36.08 3.87 22.49
C ALA A 772 34.87 2.99 22.92
N GLY A 773 35.08 1.68 23.11
CA GLY A 773 34.07 0.72 23.53
C GLY A 773 33.50 0.99 24.93
N ALA A 774 34.30 1.59 25.82
CA ALA A 774 33.85 1.94 27.16
C ALA A 774 32.70 2.96 27.17
N ALA A 775 32.67 3.89 26.22
CA ALA A 775 31.56 4.84 26.07
C ALA A 775 30.26 4.12 25.67
N VAL A 776 30.36 3.03 24.88
CA VAL A 776 29.22 2.22 24.48
C VAL A 776 28.67 1.42 25.67
N LEU A 777 29.55 0.87 26.51
CA LEU A 777 29.16 0.18 27.74
C LEU A 777 28.39 1.10 28.68
N TRP A 778 28.89 2.30 28.94
CA TRP A 778 28.19 3.28 29.78
C TRP A 778 26.83 3.69 29.20
N ARG A 779 26.72 3.82 27.87
CA ARG A 779 25.45 4.19 27.22
C ARG A 779 24.40 3.08 27.28
N ARG A 780 24.82 1.81 27.17
CA ARG A 780 23.89 0.66 27.02
C ARG A 780 23.74 -0.18 28.30
N ALA A 781 24.67 -0.07 29.25
CA ALA A 781 24.76 -0.88 30.47
C ALA A 781 25.32 -0.06 31.66
N ALA A 782 24.79 1.15 31.87
CA ALA A 782 25.25 2.07 32.91
C ALA A 782 25.20 1.46 34.32
N ASP A 783 24.11 0.76 34.67
CA ASP A 783 23.92 0.17 36.00
C ASP A 783 24.96 -0.91 36.28
N ALA A 784 25.21 -1.80 35.30
CA ALA A 784 26.27 -2.81 35.41
C ALA A 784 27.67 -2.16 35.57
N CYS A 785 27.92 -1.03 34.90
CA CYS A 785 29.17 -0.28 35.05
C CYS A 785 29.30 0.34 36.46
N LEU A 786 28.22 0.87 37.02
CA LEU A 786 28.17 1.38 38.39
C LEU A 786 28.38 0.26 39.40
N ASP A 787 27.75 -0.91 39.21
CA ASP A 787 27.92 -2.08 40.07
C ASP A 787 29.33 -2.67 39.98
N ALA A 788 29.94 -2.68 38.79
CA ALA A 788 31.34 -3.06 38.64
C ALA A 788 32.27 -2.07 39.33
N LEU A 789 32.01 -0.76 39.21
CA LEU A 789 32.77 0.26 39.90
C LEU A 789 32.63 0.14 41.43
N ASP A 790 31.42 -0.09 41.94
CA ASP A 790 31.19 -0.29 43.36
C ASP A 790 31.93 -1.53 43.88
N ARG A 791 31.87 -2.66 43.16
CA ARG A 791 32.62 -3.89 43.48
C ARG A 791 34.14 -3.67 43.52
N GLU A 792 34.70 -2.96 42.54
CA GLU A 792 36.15 -2.68 42.51
C GLU A 792 36.57 -1.71 43.63
N LEU A 793 35.64 -0.89 44.14
CA LEU A 793 35.86 -0.02 45.29
C LEU A 793 35.76 -0.75 46.64
N ASP A 794 35.14 -1.94 46.72
CA ASP A 794 34.67 -2.51 47.99
C ASP A 794 35.42 -3.73 48.56
N ALA A 795 36.48 -4.28 47.95
CA ALA A 795 37.09 -5.50 48.50
C ALA A 795 38.60 -5.67 48.27
N ALA A 796 39.19 -6.49 49.14
CA ALA A 796 40.60 -6.83 49.37
C ALA A 796 41.47 -7.26 48.15
N HIS A 797 40.96 -7.21 46.91
CA HIS A 797 41.68 -7.50 45.67
C HIS A 797 41.14 -6.65 44.50
N THR A 798 41.19 -5.31 44.64
CA THR A 798 40.88 -4.34 43.57
C THR A 798 41.77 -4.55 42.35
N ASP A 799 41.19 -4.57 41.15
CA ASP A 799 41.94 -4.44 39.90
C ASP A 799 42.06 -2.95 39.52
N GLU A 800 43.24 -2.38 39.78
CA GLU A 800 43.50 -0.96 39.53
C GLU A 800 43.34 -0.58 38.05
N GLY A 801 43.54 -1.51 37.12
CA GLY A 801 43.41 -1.28 35.69
C GLY A 801 41.95 -1.09 35.27
N VAL A 802 41.07 -1.97 35.76
CA VAL A 802 39.62 -1.89 35.51
C VAL A 802 39.03 -0.63 36.14
N LEU A 803 39.38 -0.36 37.40
CA LEU A 803 38.89 0.82 38.11
C LEU A 803 39.27 2.12 37.39
N VAL A 804 40.54 2.27 37.00
CA VAL A 804 41.01 3.44 36.25
C VAL A 804 40.28 3.56 34.91
N THR A 805 40.06 2.45 34.21
CA THR A 805 39.35 2.45 32.92
C THR A 805 37.92 2.95 33.06
N LEU A 806 37.16 2.44 34.03
CA LEU A 806 35.78 2.89 34.29
C LEU A 806 35.72 4.36 34.67
N LEU A 807 36.64 4.82 35.55
CA LEU A 807 36.77 6.22 35.97
C LEU A 807 37.20 7.15 34.83
N ASP A 808 38.00 6.65 33.88
CA ASP A 808 38.45 7.43 32.73
C ASP A 808 37.37 7.70 31.70
N THR A 809 36.31 6.88 31.68
CA THR A 809 35.29 6.88 30.64
C THR A 809 33.88 7.20 31.15
N VAL A 810 33.73 7.62 32.42
CA VAL A 810 32.44 7.98 33.04
C VAL A 810 31.76 9.11 32.25
N PRO A 811 30.52 8.93 31.77
CA PRO A 811 29.76 10.01 31.17
C PRO A 811 29.37 11.08 32.19
N PRO A 812 29.23 12.34 31.75
CA PRO A 812 28.88 13.47 32.61
C PRO A 812 27.66 13.26 33.52
N GLU A 813 26.62 12.61 33.00
CA GLU A 813 25.37 12.31 33.69
C GLU A 813 25.52 11.34 34.87
N HIS A 814 26.56 10.50 34.87
CA HIS A 814 26.82 9.52 35.93
C HIS A 814 27.88 9.98 36.94
N VAL A 815 28.51 11.15 36.73
CA VAL A 815 29.49 11.73 37.66
C VAL A 815 28.96 11.85 39.09
N PRO A 816 27.73 12.33 39.37
CA PRO A 816 27.20 12.39 40.73
C PRO A 816 27.16 11.03 41.44
N SER A 817 26.73 9.98 40.72
CA SER A 817 26.61 8.62 41.27
C SER A 817 27.98 8.02 41.61
N VAL A 818 28.98 8.21 40.73
CA VAL A 818 30.34 7.75 40.97
C VAL A 818 31.00 8.51 42.13
N VAL A 819 30.79 9.83 42.24
CA VAL A 819 31.28 10.63 43.37
C VAL A 819 30.62 10.19 44.68
N ALA A 820 29.33 9.85 44.67
CA ALA A 820 28.65 9.32 45.85
C ALA A 820 29.24 7.97 46.29
N ALA A 821 29.47 7.04 45.35
CA ALA A 821 30.07 5.73 45.63
C ALA A 821 31.47 5.84 46.26
N LEU A 822 32.30 6.77 45.78
CA LEU A 822 33.64 7.03 46.31
C LEU A 822 33.65 7.60 47.74
N ARG A 823 32.58 8.30 48.15
CA ARG A 823 32.44 8.88 49.51
C ARG A 823 31.97 7.85 50.54
N THR A 824 31.34 6.77 50.12
CA THR A 824 30.83 5.73 51.01
C THR A 824 31.99 5.03 51.72
N GLY A 825 31.98 5.02 53.06
CA GLY A 825 32.87 4.19 53.88
C GLY A 825 34.38 4.48 53.82
N ASP A 826 34.81 5.66 53.38
CA ASP A 826 36.22 6.01 53.15
C ASP A 826 36.95 5.08 52.14
N ARG A 827 36.21 4.45 51.22
CA ARG A 827 36.73 3.47 50.25
C ARG A 827 37.93 3.99 49.46
N ALA A 828 37.89 5.24 49.01
CA ALA A 828 38.99 5.87 48.25
C ALA A 828 40.34 5.85 49.00
N ARG A 829 40.34 5.89 50.34
CA ARG A 829 41.57 5.90 51.17
C ARG A 829 42.24 4.53 51.27
N ARG A 830 41.54 3.46 50.91
CA ARG A 830 42.02 2.07 51.02
C ARG A 830 42.59 1.53 49.71
N LEU A 831 42.58 2.34 48.66
CA LEU A 831 43.05 1.97 47.32
C LEU A 831 44.59 2.09 47.21
N GLY A 832 45.19 1.27 46.35
CA GLY A 832 46.62 1.37 46.00
C GLY A 832 46.96 2.68 45.28
N SER A 833 48.26 2.99 45.17
CA SER A 833 48.73 4.30 44.68
C SER A 833 48.25 4.62 43.25
N ARG A 834 48.17 3.62 42.36
CA ARG A 834 47.77 3.82 40.96
C ARG A 834 46.24 4.00 40.84
N ALA A 835 45.46 3.20 41.58
CA ALA A 835 44.01 3.40 41.65
C ALA A 835 43.65 4.76 42.25
N LEU A 836 44.36 5.18 43.30
CA LEU A 836 44.18 6.49 43.92
C LEU A 836 44.50 7.63 42.95
N ASP A 837 45.56 7.52 42.14
CA ASP A 837 45.85 8.48 41.08
C ASP A 837 44.79 8.52 39.98
N GLY A 838 44.14 7.38 39.69
CA GLY A 838 42.95 7.33 38.82
C GLY A 838 41.78 8.13 39.38
N VAL A 839 41.44 7.89 40.65
CA VAL A 839 40.39 8.63 41.37
C VAL A 839 40.69 10.13 41.39
N ARG A 840 41.93 10.52 41.70
CA ARG A 840 42.36 11.93 41.69
C ARG A 840 42.18 12.58 40.32
N ARG A 841 42.60 11.90 39.24
CA ARG A 841 42.41 12.38 37.87
C ARG A 841 40.94 12.51 37.49
N PHE A 842 40.10 11.55 37.86
CA PHE A 842 38.66 11.61 37.65
C PHE A 842 38.03 12.80 38.40
N LEU A 843 38.28 12.95 39.69
CA LEU A 843 37.73 14.04 40.50
C LEU A 843 38.20 15.41 40.03
N HIS A 844 39.47 15.52 39.62
CA HIS A 844 39.99 16.75 39.01
C HIS A 844 39.26 17.09 37.70
N ARG A 845 39.08 16.12 36.79
CA ARG A 845 38.33 16.32 35.54
C ARG A 845 36.88 16.72 35.81
N ALA A 846 36.20 16.04 36.73
CA ALA A 846 34.83 16.35 37.14
C ALA A 846 34.71 17.77 37.74
N SER A 847 35.68 18.17 38.58
CA SER A 847 35.73 19.51 39.19
C SER A 847 35.99 20.61 38.16
N ALA A 848 36.95 20.38 37.25
CA ALA A 848 37.32 21.34 36.20
C ALA A 848 36.17 21.58 35.21
N ALA A 849 35.37 20.54 34.91
CA ALA A 849 34.24 20.64 34.00
C ALA A 849 33.02 21.40 34.55
N ARG A 850 32.95 21.65 35.88
CA ARG A 850 31.87 22.39 36.58
C ARG A 850 30.44 21.90 36.28
N ARG A 851 30.25 20.60 36.04
CA ARG A 851 28.94 19.95 35.80
C ARG A 851 28.32 19.42 37.10
N ASP A 852 27.06 18.99 37.08
CA ASP A 852 26.39 18.49 38.28
C ASP A 852 27.22 17.47 39.07
N GLY A 853 27.30 17.65 40.38
CA GLY A 853 28.19 16.87 41.27
C GLY A 853 29.61 17.43 41.46
N TRP A 854 30.04 18.46 40.69
CA TRP A 854 31.42 18.99 40.74
C TRP A 854 31.87 19.50 42.11
N ARG A 855 30.98 20.11 42.91
CA ARG A 855 31.31 20.62 44.24
C ARG A 855 31.72 19.48 45.18
N LEU A 856 30.96 18.38 45.14
CA LEU A 856 31.25 17.18 45.93
C LEU A 856 32.53 16.49 45.45
N ALA A 857 32.79 16.49 44.13
CA ALA A 857 34.04 15.98 43.57
C ALA A 857 35.25 16.80 44.05
N TYR A 858 35.12 18.13 44.08
CA TYR A 858 36.16 19.04 44.56
C TYR A 858 36.42 18.87 46.06
N GLU A 859 35.37 18.78 46.88
CA GLU A 859 35.49 18.53 48.32
C GLU A 859 36.20 17.20 48.61
N LEU A 860 35.82 16.13 47.91
CA LEU A 860 36.45 14.82 48.05
C LEU A 860 37.92 14.84 47.59
N LEU A 861 38.23 15.50 46.47
CA LEU A 861 39.62 15.66 46.01
C LEU A 861 40.46 16.43 47.03
N ALA A 862 39.94 17.54 47.55
CA ALA A 862 40.63 18.36 48.54
C ALA A 862 40.88 17.59 49.85
N LEU A 863 39.96 16.71 50.25
CA LEU A 863 40.14 15.82 51.40
C LEU A 863 41.28 14.81 51.14
N ILE A 864 41.26 14.13 50.00
CA ILE A 864 42.30 13.15 49.61
C ILE A 864 43.69 13.81 49.55
N GLU A 865 43.82 15.01 48.96
CA GLU A 865 45.10 15.73 48.87
C GLU A 865 45.64 16.15 50.25
N ARG A 866 44.78 16.55 51.19
CA ARG A 866 45.19 16.87 52.58
C ARG A 866 45.71 15.63 53.30
N ASP A 867 45.03 14.51 53.17
CA ASP A 867 45.43 13.25 53.80
C ASP A 867 46.78 12.76 53.25
N LEU A 868 46.99 12.85 51.93
CA LEU A 868 48.27 12.51 51.29
C LEU A 868 49.42 13.44 51.73
N ALA A 869 49.13 14.73 51.94
CA ALA A 869 50.11 15.68 52.47
C ALA A 869 50.53 15.35 53.90
N ALA A 870 49.59 14.91 54.75
CA ALA A 870 49.88 14.46 56.13
C ALA A 870 50.78 13.23 56.16
N VAL A 871 50.47 12.20 55.34
CA VAL A 871 51.30 10.98 55.22
C VAL A 871 52.71 11.28 54.72
N ARG A 872 52.87 12.24 53.78
CA ARG A 872 54.19 12.66 53.27
C ARG A 872 55.03 13.44 54.29
N GLN A 873 54.40 14.03 55.31
CA GLN A 873 55.06 14.78 56.37
C GLN A 873 55.44 13.90 57.59
N GLY A 874 55.14 12.59 57.56
CA GLY A 874 55.54 11.65 58.60
C GLY A 874 54.69 11.73 59.88
N VAL A 875 53.41 12.10 59.76
CA VAL A 875 52.40 12.03 60.83
C VAL A 875 51.51 10.81 60.63
#